data_AF-A0AB33HQF7-F1
#
_entry.id   AF-A0AB33HQF7-F1
#
_cell.length_a   1.000
_cell.length_b   1.000
_cell.length_c   1.000
_cell.angle_alpha   90.00
_cell.angle_beta   90.00
_cell.angle_gamma   90.00
#
_symmetry.space_group_name_H-M   'P 1'
#
loop_
_entity.id
_entity.type
_entity.pdbx_description
1 polymer ?
#
loop_
_entity_poly.entity_id
_entity_poly.type
_entity_poly.pdbx_seq_one_letter_code
_entity_poly.pdbx_strand_id
1 'polypeptide(L)'
;MLGAIIGDIVGSRFEWNNNRSKQFDFLTYKCSVTDDSIMSLAIAKALLESKADYSDLSENAVKYMQGIGRHYPNCGYGGRFIEWIHSDNPKPYGSYGNGSAMRVSACGFVANSLEEAILLSKAVTEVTHNHPEGLKGAEATTVAIFLARSGKNLFEIRDYITKNYYPLNFTLDGIRDSYEFNESCQDTVPQALEAFFESNNFEDAIRNAISIGGDSDTLAAITGGIAEAYYGIPTEIRKHALTFLDESLLKILVEFENKHPSKMEKINSVGSVGIERSTGTKIMTGDRKAMMQASIETADKEFKDSIPIIKETTSQQLFNHLFEACNILRGPINQDEYKSYVTPILFFKRISDVYDEETLDALDRSGGDEEYASFPENHSFDIPEGCHWQDVREASENVGVAIVKAMNGIERANPDTLSGVFSSFDDANWTDKTKLSDERLKNLVEHMSKIKVGNTNYSADIMGDSYEFLIKKFADLSKKNAGEFYTPRSIVKLLIMLMDPQIGETVYDPACGTGGMLIEAIRYMKGDKLTYGRIYGQEKNLSTSAIARMNLFLHGAKDFKVTQGDTLRSPNHHEGGKLKTFDCVVANPPFSLKSWGAEQFSSDIYGRNMWGCPSDSNADYAWLQHMVKSMNKKTGRCAVVLPQGVLFRGGKEGEMRKQLVESDKLECVITLVGGVFYSTGVSACILLLNNNKKNDHKGRICMIDASDIYTPQRAQNIMTDDDVSKVFEFYTDYKDVIEKVKVVTIPDVREKDYTLAINNYVEKKEQEIVPPTEVRRQYFEAFDEMREAEEKMINLLLEGGYVNE
;
A
#
# COMPACT_ATOMS: atom_id res chain seq x y z
N MET A 1 19.13 15.11 -7.75
CA MET A 1 19.44 16.42 -8.34
C MET A 1 20.10 16.30 -9.72
N LEU A 2 21.08 15.41 -9.95
CA LEU A 2 21.73 15.26 -11.26
C LEU A 2 20.77 14.77 -12.36
N GLY A 3 19.74 14.00 -11.99
CA GLY A 3 18.71 13.53 -12.90
C GLY A 3 17.89 14.67 -13.51
N ALA A 4 17.64 15.74 -12.74
CA ALA A 4 16.99 16.93 -13.26
C ALA A 4 17.87 17.65 -14.29
N ILE A 5 19.17 17.78 -14.00
CA ILE A 5 20.17 18.31 -14.93
C ILE A 5 20.26 17.48 -16.22
N ILE A 6 20.24 16.15 -16.11
CA ILE A 6 20.26 15.26 -17.29
C ILE A 6 18.99 15.44 -18.11
N GLY A 7 17.83 15.53 -17.44
CA GLY A 7 16.54 15.79 -18.09
C GLY A 7 16.58 17.04 -18.95
N ASP A 8 16.98 18.16 -18.35
CA ASP A 8 17.22 19.44 -19.04
C ASP A 8 18.16 19.25 -20.25
N ILE A 9 19.38 18.76 -20.03
CA ILE A 9 20.40 18.64 -21.09
C ILE A 9 19.87 17.83 -22.29
N VAL A 10 19.12 16.75 -22.04
CA VAL A 10 18.53 15.93 -23.09
C VAL A 10 17.39 16.65 -23.80
N GLY A 11 16.57 17.39 -23.05
CA GLY A 11 15.40 18.11 -23.56
C GLY A 11 15.69 19.43 -24.26
N SER A 12 16.83 20.08 -23.98
CA SER A 12 17.13 21.43 -24.47
C SER A 12 17.14 21.57 -25.99
N ARG A 13 17.48 20.50 -26.72
CA ARG A 13 17.42 20.49 -28.19
C ARG A 13 16.01 20.30 -28.78
N PHE A 14 15.02 19.95 -27.94
CA PHE A 14 13.65 19.61 -28.33
C PHE A 14 12.61 20.62 -27.84
N GLU A 15 12.99 21.55 -26.96
CA GLU A 15 12.15 22.63 -26.44
C GLU A 15 11.37 23.34 -27.56
N TRP A 16 12.09 23.83 -28.57
CA TRP A 16 11.51 24.53 -29.74
C TRP A 16 11.35 23.66 -31.00
N ASN A 17 11.68 22.37 -30.90
CA ASN A 17 11.61 21.42 -32.00
C ASN A 17 11.25 20.03 -31.48
N ASN A 18 10.01 19.91 -30.99
CA ASN A 18 9.53 18.72 -30.29
C ASN A 18 9.73 17.43 -31.12
N ASN A 19 10.16 16.38 -30.45
CA ASN A 19 10.30 15.05 -31.03
C ASN A 19 9.22 14.12 -30.48
N ARG A 20 8.23 13.75 -31.29
CA ARG A 20 7.07 12.92 -30.88
C ARG A 20 7.35 11.42 -30.86
N SER A 21 8.60 11.03 -30.61
CA SER A 21 9.08 9.65 -30.64
C SER A 21 10.05 9.39 -29.49
N LYS A 22 10.05 8.18 -28.94
CA LYS A 22 11.08 7.74 -27.99
C LYS A 22 12.42 7.45 -28.66
N GLN A 23 12.46 7.31 -29.99
CA GLN A 23 13.64 6.93 -30.76
C GLN A 23 14.45 8.17 -31.12
N PHE A 24 15.51 8.45 -30.36
CA PHE A 24 16.45 9.53 -30.58
C PHE A 24 17.79 9.27 -29.85
N ASP A 25 18.88 9.87 -30.32
CA ASP A 25 20.20 9.76 -29.67
C ASP A 25 20.20 10.48 -28.33
N PHE A 26 20.34 9.80 -27.20
CA PHE A 26 20.03 10.37 -25.87
C PHE A 26 20.81 11.66 -25.54
N LEU A 27 22.15 11.60 -25.51
CA LEU A 27 23.04 12.75 -25.30
C LEU A 27 23.91 12.99 -26.53
N THR A 28 23.96 14.23 -27.02
CA THR A 28 24.73 14.62 -28.23
C THR A 28 25.41 15.97 -28.04
N TYR A 29 26.33 16.34 -28.93
CA TYR A 29 26.99 17.65 -28.91
C TYR A 29 26.04 18.85 -29.09
N LYS A 30 24.78 18.62 -29.47
CA LYS A 30 23.73 19.64 -29.60
C LYS A 30 22.98 19.91 -28.30
N CYS A 31 23.22 19.09 -27.28
CA CYS A 31 22.67 19.29 -25.95
C CYS A 31 23.43 20.41 -25.22
N SER A 32 22.74 21.10 -24.33
CA SER A 32 23.28 22.17 -23.50
C SER A 32 22.45 22.28 -22.22
N VAL A 33 23.04 22.85 -21.16
CA VAL A 33 22.29 23.24 -19.96
C VAL A 33 21.40 24.45 -20.26
N THR A 34 20.19 24.47 -19.69
CA THR A 34 19.29 25.65 -19.69
C THR A 34 19.12 26.18 -18.28
N ASP A 35 18.21 27.12 -18.07
CA ASP A 35 17.91 27.69 -16.78
C ASP A 35 17.42 26.65 -15.77
N ASP A 36 16.86 25.53 -16.22
CA ASP A 36 16.52 24.37 -15.40
C ASP A 36 17.71 23.85 -14.58
N SER A 37 18.83 23.56 -15.24
CA SER A 37 20.07 23.12 -14.57
C SER A 37 20.65 24.22 -13.71
N ILE A 38 20.69 25.46 -14.20
CA ILE A 38 21.31 26.58 -13.47
C ILE A 38 20.54 26.85 -12.17
N MET A 39 19.21 26.87 -12.22
CA MET A 39 18.36 27.11 -11.06
C MET A 39 18.32 25.91 -10.12
N SER A 40 18.33 24.67 -10.63
CA SER A 40 18.48 23.47 -9.80
C SER A 40 19.76 23.50 -8.97
N LEU A 41 20.89 23.88 -9.58
CA LEU A 41 22.17 24.02 -8.89
C LEU A 41 22.20 25.22 -7.93
N ALA A 42 21.53 26.32 -8.28
CA ALA A 42 21.41 27.46 -7.38
C ALA A 42 20.64 27.13 -6.10
N ILE A 43 19.54 26.37 -6.20
CA ILE A 43 18.81 25.87 -5.03
C ILE A 43 19.64 24.87 -4.24
N ALA A 44 20.36 23.96 -4.91
CA ALA A 44 21.29 23.06 -4.24
C ALA A 44 22.36 23.82 -3.43
N LYS A 45 22.92 24.90 -4.00
CA LYS A 45 23.88 25.76 -3.29
C LYS A 45 23.25 26.49 -2.12
N ALA A 46 22.01 26.99 -2.27
CA ALA A 46 21.29 27.61 -1.16
C ALA A 46 21.07 26.64 0.00
N LEU A 47 20.67 25.40 -0.26
CA LEU A 47 20.50 24.36 0.75
C LEU A 47 21.81 23.98 1.45
N LEU A 48 22.93 23.97 0.73
CA LEU A 48 24.25 23.66 1.30
C LEU A 48 24.75 24.74 2.26
N GLU A 49 24.42 26.00 1.98
CA GLU A 49 24.94 27.19 2.67
C GLU A 49 23.98 27.72 3.74
N SER A 50 22.77 27.16 3.82
CA SER A 50 21.79 27.50 4.85
C SER A 50 22.13 26.88 6.20
N LYS A 51 21.57 27.46 7.26
CA LYS A 51 21.64 26.91 8.62
C LYS A 51 21.01 25.52 8.67
N ALA A 52 21.37 24.77 9.72
CA ALA A 52 20.86 23.40 9.92
C ALA A 52 19.33 23.32 10.05
N ASP A 53 18.67 24.41 10.49
CA ASP A 53 17.22 24.52 10.59
C ASP A 53 16.55 25.17 9.37
N TYR A 54 17.34 25.52 8.34
CA TYR A 54 16.91 26.18 7.10
C TYR A 54 16.16 27.52 7.32
N SER A 55 16.33 28.16 8.48
CA SER A 55 15.66 29.42 8.81
C SER A 55 16.03 30.59 7.87
N ASP A 56 17.18 30.51 7.20
CA ASP A 56 17.70 31.48 6.22
C ASP A 56 17.61 31.01 4.76
N LEU A 57 16.89 29.91 4.50
CA LEU A 57 16.84 29.29 3.17
C LEU A 57 16.22 30.20 2.11
N SER A 58 15.14 30.92 2.41
CA SER A 58 14.52 31.83 1.45
C SER A 58 15.47 32.96 1.02
N GLU A 59 16.25 33.51 1.96
CA GLU A 59 17.26 34.55 1.67
C GLU A 59 18.41 33.99 0.82
N ASN A 60 18.90 32.80 1.18
CA ASN A 60 19.94 32.11 0.43
C ASN A 60 19.46 31.71 -0.97
N ALA A 61 18.21 31.28 -1.12
CA ALA A 61 17.62 30.96 -2.41
C ALA A 61 17.66 32.19 -3.34
N VAL A 62 17.28 33.36 -2.85
CA VAL A 62 17.39 34.62 -3.61
C VAL A 62 18.83 34.92 -3.99
N LYS A 63 19.72 34.92 -3.00
CA LYS A 63 21.15 35.24 -3.17
C LYS A 63 21.81 34.36 -4.23
N TYR A 64 21.61 33.05 -4.17
CA TYR A 64 22.28 32.11 -5.07
C TYR A 64 21.58 32.01 -6.43
N MET A 65 20.26 32.13 -6.53
CA MET A 65 19.58 32.19 -7.83
C MET A 65 19.99 33.44 -8.63
N GLN A 66 20.02 34.62 -8.00
CA GLN A 66 20.51 35.83 -8.67
C GLN A 66 22.02 35.73 -8.95
N GLY A 67 22.81 35.36 -7.94
CA GLY A 67 24.26 35.32 -8.02
C GLY A 67 24.77 34.38 -9.11
N ILE A 68 24.26 33.15 -9.16
CA ILE A 68 24.64 32.16 -10.17
C ILE A 68 23.97 32.51 -11.50
N GLY A 69 22.67 32.83 -11.52
CA GLY A 69 21.92 33.08 -12.75
C GLY A 69 22.51 34.22 -13.61
N ARG A 70 23.02 35.28 -12.97
CA ARG A 70 23.71 36.40 -13.66
C ARG A 70 24.96 36.00 -14.43
N HIS A 71 25.63 34.90 -14.05
CA HIS A 71 26.80 34.40 -14.78
C HIS A 71 26.42 33.64 -16.05
N TYR A 72 25.15 33.25 -16.20
CA TYR A 72 24.64 32.44 -17.31
C TYR A 72 23.45 33.10 -18.02
N PRO A 73 23.54 34.37 -18.50
CA PRO A 73 22.38 35.16 -18.91
C PRO A 73 21.63 34.64 -20.15
N ASN A 74 22.26 33.78 -20.96
CA ASN A 74 21.73 33.30 -22.25
C ASN A 74 21.27 31.83 -22.20
N CYS A 75 20.62 31.41 -21.11
CA CYS A 75 20.24 30.00 -20.88
C CYS A 75 18.73 29.73 -20.86
N GLY A 76 17.88 30.61 -21.40
CA GLY A 76 16.45 30.33 -21.56
C GLY A 76 15.50 30.99 -20.55
N TYR A 77 16.01 31.78 -19.60
CA TYR A 77 15.17 32.41 -18.58
C TYR A 77 13.95 33.16 -19.14
N GLY A 78 12.77 32.88 -18.57
CA GLY A 78 11.55 33.63 -18.86
C GLY A 78 11.70 35.14 -18.58
N GLY A 79 11.02 35.98 -19.39
CA GLY A 79 11.21 37.44 -19.39
C GLY A 79 11.07 38.12 -18.03
N ARG A 80 10.07 37.75 -17.22
CA ARG A 80 9.92 38.29 -15.85
C ARG A 80 10.98 37.76 -14.88
N PHE A 81 11.45 36.55 -15.10
CA PHE A 81 12.44 35.93 -14.24
C PHE A 81 13.84 36.52 -14.47
N ILE A 82 14.20 36.82 -15.73
CA ILE A 82 15.47 37.50 -16.01
C ILE A 82 15.52 38.92 -15.44
N GLU A 83 14.39 39.64 -15.43
CA GLU A 83 14.25 40.92 -14.72
C GLU A 83 14.41 40.74 -13.21
N TRP A 84 13.79 39.70 -12.64
CA TRP A 84 13.93 39.35 -11.24
C TRP A 84 15.39 39.03 -10.86
N ILE A 85 16.12 38.30 -11.72
CA ILE A 85 17.54 37.97 -11.53
C ILE A 85 18.39 39.24 -11.42
N HIS A 86 18.08 40.28 -12.20
CA HIS A 86 18.87 41.52 -12.25
C HIS A 86 18.35 42.64 -11.33
N SER A 87 17.26 42.41 -10.60
CA SER A 87 16.73 43.38 -9.65
C SER A 87 17.61 43.54 -8.41
N ASP A 88 17.77 44.77 -7.94
CA ASP A 88 18.45 45.10 -6.67
C ASP A 88 17.61 44.71 -5.44
N ASN A 89 16.28 44.64 -5.58
CA ASN A 89 15.36 44.25 -4.51
C ASN A 89 14.29 43.30 -5.08
N PRO A 90 14.66 42.05 -5.39
CA PRO A 90 13.75 41.07 -5.97
C PRO A 90 12.56 40.81 -5.06
N LYS A 91 11.35 40.86 -5.63
CA LYS A 91 10.10 40.50 -4.94
C LYS A 91 9.41 39.37 -5.70
N PRO A 92 8.68 38.49 -5.00
CA PRO A 92 7.85 37.51 -5.68
C PRO A 92 6.76 38.22 -6.50
N TYR A 93 6.45 37.67 -7.67
CA TYR A 93 5.63 38.35 -8.68
C TYR A 93 4.42 37.53 -9.13
N GLY A 94 3.96 36.59 -8.30
CA GLY A 94 2.72 35.83 -8.54
C GLY A 94 2.83 34.81 -9.68
N SER A 95 4.03 34.31 -9.97
CA SER A 95 4.21 33.33 -11.05
C SER A 95 3.58 31.97 -10.71
N TYR A 96 2.89 31.38 -11.68
CA TYR A 96 2.38 30.00 -11.67
C TYR A 96 3.13 29.09 -12.66
N GLY A 97 4.24 29.58 -13.23
CA GLY A 97 5.00 28.87 -14.25
C GLY A 97 5.64 27.58 -13.75
N ASN A 98 5.88 26.64 -14.65
CA ASN A 98 6.55 25.34 -14.44
C ASN A 98 8.01 25.49 -13.97
N GLY A 99 8.62 26.66 -14.16
CA GLY A 99 9.91 27.04 -13.59
C GLY A 99 10.02 26.87 -12.07
N SER A 100 8.90 26.84 -11.33
CA SER A 100 8.91 26.47 -9.90
C SER A 100 9.21 24.99 -9.67
N ALA A 101 8.74 24.09 -10.52
CA ALA A 101 8.85 22.65 -10.36
C ALA A 101 10.21 22.10 -10.83
N MET A 102 10.78 22.63 -11.92
CA MET A 102 12.06 22.13 -12.46
C MET A 102 13.25 22.29 -11.52
N ARG A 103 13.28 23.36 -10.71
CA ARG A 103 14.45 23.70 -9.86
C ARG A 103 14.46 23.10 -8.46
N VAL A 104 13.39 22.46 -8.01
CA VAL A 104 13.23 22.06 -6.59
C VAL A 104 13.72 20.67 -6.26
N SER A 105 14.32 19.96 -7.23
CA SER A 105 14.77 18.57 -7.05
C SER A 105 15.61 18.39 -5.78
N ALA A 106 16.54 19.31 -5.50
CA ALA A 106 17.41 19.25 -4.34
C ALA A 106 16.65 19.20 -2.99
N CYS A 107 15.50 19.87 -2.87
CA CYS A 107 14.70 19.86 -1.64
C CYS A 107 14.25 18.44 -1.26
N GLY A 108 13.84 17.63 -2.25
CA GLY A 108 13.39 16.25 -2.01
C GLY A 108 14.52 15.30 -1.59
N PHE A 109 15.77 15.60 -2.01
CA PHE A 109 16.96 14.83 -1.60
C PHE A 109 17.46 15.20 -0.21
N VAL A 110 17.28 16.46 0.21
CA VAL A 110 17.77 17.00 1.48
C VAL A 110 16.85 16.70 2.65
N ALA A 111 15.53 16.70 2.44
CA ALA A 111 14.54 16.53 3.50
C ALA A 111 14.67 15.18 4.24
N ASN A 112 14.38 15.17 5.54
CA ASN A 112 14.36 13.98 6.40
C ASN A 112 12.93 13.52 6.71
N SER A 113 11.95 14.39 6.54
CA SER A 113 10.53 14.06 6.64
C SER A 113 9.73 14.67 5.48
N LEU A 114 8.49 14.21 5.31
CA LEU A 114 7.59 14.72 4.29
C LEU A 114 7.22 16.18 4.56
N GLU A 115 7.01 16.53 5.82
CA GLU A 115 6.73 17.90 6.27
C GLU A 115 7.91 18.82 5.99
N GLU A 116 9.14 18.36 6.26
CA GLU A 116 10.34 19.12 5.92
C GLU A 116 10.45 19.30 4.40
N ALA A 117 10.16 18.27 3.59
CA ALA A 117 10.18 18.37 2.14
C ALA A 117 9.22 19.47 1.61
N ILE A 118 8.01 19.53 2.18
CA ILE A 118 7.01 20.57 1.86
C ILE A 118 7.51 21.95 2.26
N LEU A 119 8.08 22.10 3.47
CA LEU A 119 8.62 23.37 3.96
C LEU A 119 9.78 23.89 3.11
N LEU A 120 10.74 23.01 2.77
CA LEU A 120 11.88 23.35 1.92
C LEU A 120 11.41 23.77 0.51
N SER A 121 10.48 23.00 -0.09
CA SER A 121 9.88 23.34 -1.39
C SER A 121 9.26 24.74 -1.37
N LYS A 122 8.47 25.03 -0.32
CA LYS A 122 7.80 26.32 -0.18
C LYS A 122 8.81 27.47 -0.07
N ALA A 123 9.81 27.35 0.81
CA ALA A 123 10.80 28.40 1.07
C ALA A 123 11.57 28.83 -0.18
N VAL A 124 11.96 27.88 -1.04
CA VAL A 124 12.70 28.18 -2.28
C VAL A 124 11.80 28.60 -3.44
N THR A 125 10.50 28.36 -3.33
CA THR A 125 9.53 28.63 -4.40
C THR A 125 8.88 30.00 -4.24
N GLU A 126 8.46 30.35 -3.02
CA GLU A 126 7.67 31.55 -2.73
C GLU A 126 8.41 32.86 -2.98
N VAL A 127 9.74 32.83 -3.13
CA VAL A 127 10.58 34.00 -3.45
C VAL A 127 10.35 34.55 -4.87
N THR A 128 9.76 33.74 -5.76
CA THR A 128 9.40 34.12 -7.14
C THR A 128 7.97 33.70 -7.51
N HIS A 129 7.60 32.45 -7.18
CA HIS A 129 6.35 31.79 -7.57
C HIS A 129 5.43 31.63 -6.35
N ASN A 130 4.90 32.74 -5.84
CA ASN A 130 3.97 32.74 -4.71
C ASN A 130 2.49 32.56 -5.11
N HIS A 131 2.20 32.19 -6.36
CA HIS A 131 0.86 31.78 -6.77
C HIS A 131 0.57 30.35 -6.27
N PRO A 132 -0.67 30.03 -5.84
CA PRO A 132 -1.01 28.69 -5.34
C PRO A 132 -0.61 27.54 -6.27
N GLU A 133 -0.84 27.68 -7.58
CA GLU A 133 -0.47 26.63 -8.54
C GLU A 133 1.04 26.48 -8.75
N GLY A 134 1.82 27.57 -8.63
CA GLY A 134 3.28 27.51 -8.69
C GLY A 134 3.87 26.80 -7.46
N LEU A 135 3.33 27.08 -6.28
CA LEU A 135 3.67 26.40 -5.02
C LEU A 135 3.29 24.92 -5.08
N LYS A 136 2.08 24.62 -5.59
CA LYS A 136 1.56 23.27 -5.73
C LYS A 136 2.41 22.40 -6.66
N GLY A 137 2.84 22.94 -7.81
CA GLY A 137 3.69 22.20 -8.75
C GLY A 137 5.07 21.86 -8.18
N ALA A 138 5.69 22.82 -7.49
CA ALA A 138 6.96 22.61 -6.79
C ALA A 138 6.83 21.60 -5.64
N GLU A 139 5.78 21.72 -4.83
CA GLU A 139 5.50 20.79 -3.73
C GLU A 139 5.26 19.37 -4.25
N ALA A 140 4.42 19.20 -5.28
CA ALA A 140 4.16 17.89 -5.88
C ALA A 140 5.45 17.22 -6.37
N THR A 141 6.32 17.97 -7.06
CA THR A 141 7.61 17.48 -7.55
C THR A 141 8.54 17.09 -6.41
N THR A 142 8.69 17.97 -5.41
CA THR A 142 9.55 17.73 -4.24
C THR A 142 9.08 16.51 -3.45
N VAL A 143 7.77 16.38 -3.24
CA VAL A 143 7.16 15.25 -2.54
C VAL A 143 7.34 13.95 -3.33
N ALA A 144 7.15 13.96 -4.65
CA ALA A 144 7.39 12.77 -5.46
C ALA A 144 8.84 12.29 -5.33
N ILE A 145 9.81 13.21 -5.37
CA ILE A 145 11.24 12.92 -5.18
C ILE A 145 11.52 12.37 -3.78
N PHE A 146 10.96 13.02 -2.74
CA PHE A 146 11.14 12.57 -1.36
C PHE A 146 10.59 11.16 -1.14
N LEU A 147 9.37 10.88 -1.62
CA LEU A 147 8.75 9.57 -1.49
C LEU A 147 9.55 8.49 -2.25
N ALA A 148 9.96 8.78 -3.49
CA ALA A 148 10.82 7.89 -4.27
C ALA A 148 12.15 7.58 -3.57
N ARG A 149 12.82 8.61 -3.06
CA ARG A 149 14.07 8.45 -2.31
C ARG A 149 13.88 7.62 -1.05
N SER A 150 12.75 7.80 -0.36
CA SER A 150 12.38 7.08 0.88
C SER A 150 11.96 5.62 0.65
N GLY A 151 12.04 5.12 -0.59
CA GLY A 151 11.76 3.72 -0.93
C GLY A 151 10.28 3.40 -1.13
N LYS A 152 9.42 4.41 -1.29
CA LYS A 152 8.02 4.20 -1.67
C LYS A 152 7.95 3.66 -3.10
N ASN A 153 7.07 2.69 -3.32
CA ASN A 153 6.86 2.15 -4.67
C ASN A 153 6.09 3.14 -5.57
N LEU A 154 6.15 2.95 -6.89
CA LEU A 154 5.45 3.81 -7.87
C LEU A 154 3.99 4.05 -7.53
N PHE A 155 3.29 3.02 -7.03
CA PHE A 155 1.88 3.10 -6.67
C PHE A 155 1.63 4.02 -5.46
N GLU A 156 2.40 3.87 -4.38
CA GLU A 156 2.30 4.73 -3.20
C GLU A 156 2.56 6.20 -3.54
N ILE A 157 3.55 6.46 -4.40
CA ILE A 157 3.85 7.81 -4.89
C ILE A 157 2.68 8.32 -5.74
N ARG A 158 2.20 7.55 -6.71
CA ARG A 158 1.08 7.94 -7.60
C ARG A 158 -0.21 8.20 -6.84
N ASP A 159 -0.55 7.36 -5.86
CA ASP A 159 -1.73 7.51 -5.02
C ASP A 159 -1.65 8.80 -4.20
N TYR A 160 -0.49 9.05 -3.56
CA TYR A 160 -0.27 10.28 -2.81
C TYR A 160 -0.40 11.51 -3.71
N ILE A 161 0.22 11.48 -4.89
CA ILE A 161 0.19 12.60 -5.82
C ILE A 161 -1.22 12.85 -6.36
N THR A 162 -1.93 11.79 -6.75
CA THR A 162 -3.30 11.87 -7.27
C THR A 162 -4.28 12.41 -6.24
N LYS A 163 -4.10 12.00 -4.98
CA LYS A 163 -4.97 12.38 -3.87
C LYS A 163 -4.78 13.82 -3.42
N ASN A 164 -3.56 14.35 -3.50
CA ASN A 164 -3.21 15.63 -2.87
C ASN A 164 -2.90 16.75 -3.87
N TYR A 165 -2.51 16.44 -5.12
CA TYR A 165 -2.08 17.46 -6.08
C TYR A 165 -2.85 17.42 -7.41
N TYR A 166 -2.58 16.42 -8.26
CA TYR A 166 -3.04 16.42 -9.65
C TYR A 166 -3.74 15.11 -10.00
N PRO A 167 -4.94 15.12 -10.61
CA PRO A 167 -5.55 13.90 -11.10
C PRO A 167 -4.75 13.37 -12.30
N LEU A 168 -4.21 12.14 -12.19
CA LEU A 168 -3.39 11.49 -13.20
C LEU A 168 -4.18 10.40 -13.95
N ASN A 169 -5.24 10.83 -14.61
CA ASN A 169 -6.26 10.01 -15.26
C ASN A 169 -6.17 10.06 -16.80
N PHE A 170 -4.95 10.09 -17.32
CA PHE A 170 -4.61 10.00 -18.73
C PHE A 170 -3.41 9.07 -18.92
N THR A 171 -3.04 8.80 -20.16
CA THR A 171 -1.83 8.04 -20.53
C THR A 171 -0.98 8.89 -21.47
N LEU A 172 0.34 8.72 -21.48
CA LEU A 172 1.22 9.49 -22.38
C LEU A 172 0.84 9.31 -23.84
N ASP A 173 0.57 8.08 -24.27
CA ASP A 173 0.12 7.80 -25.65
C ASP A 173 -1.20 8.48 -26.01
N GLY A 174 -2.07 8.70 -25.01
CA GLY A 174 -3.34 9.37 -25.21
C GLY A 174 -3.22 10.88 -25.42
N ILE A 175 -2.12 11.49 -24.98
CA ILE A 175 -1.86 12.94 -25.12
C ILE A 175 -0.74 13.25 -26.12
N ARG A 176 0.03 12.24 -26.57
CA ARG A 176 1.24 12.39 -27.38
C ARG A 176 1.03 13.23 -28.63
N ASP A 177 -0.11 13.10 -29.30
CA ASP A 177 -0.41 13.81 -30.55
C ASP A 177 -1.01 15.22 -30.31
N SER A 178 -1.57 15.48 -29.13
CA SER A 178 -2.34 16.69 -28.84
C SER A 178 -1.70 17.63 -27.82
N TYR A 179 -0.68 17.19 -27.08
CA TYR A 179 -0.02 18.01 -26.07
C TYR A 179 0.83 19.09 -26.73
N GLU A 180 0.74 20.33 -26.29
CA GLU A 180 1.45 21.48 -26.88
C GLU A 180 2.32 22.18 -25.83
N PHE A 181 3.22 23.06 -26.28
CA PHE A 181 4.08 23.84 -25.39
C PHE A 181 3.25 24.66 -24.39
N ASN A 182 3.56 24.51 -23.11
CA ASN A 182 2.86 25.19 -22.02
C ASN A 182 3.81 25.46 -20.86
N GLU A 183 3.91 26.72 -20.46
CA GLU A 183 4.81 27.19 -19.41
C GLU A 183 4.21 27.10 -17.99
N SER A 184 2.99 26.55 -17.82
CA SER A 184 2.30 26.48 -16.52
C SER A 184 2.57 25.18 -15.76
N CYS A 185 2.54 25.25 -14.42
CA CYS A 185 2.64 24.05 -13.59
C CYS A 185 1.49 23.05 -13.86
N GLN A 186 0.27 23.54 -14.06
CA GLN A 186 -0.92 22.69 -14.19
C GLN A 186 -0.90 21.81 -15.43
N ASP A 187 -0.20 22.25 -16.47
CA ASP A 187 -0.12 21.55 -17.75
C ASP A 187 1.27 20.97 -18.03
N THR A 188 2.25 21.11 -17.11
CA THR A 188 3.58 20.49 -17.24
C THR A 188 3.83 19.42 -16.17
N VAL A 189 3.51 19.73 -14.91
CA VAL A 189 3.84 18.85 -13.77
C VAL A 189 3.10 17.51 -13.83
N PRO A 190 1.77 17.45 -14.13
CA PRO A 190 1.08 16.17 -14.29
C PRO A 190 1.68 15.28 -15.38
N GLN A 191 2.10 15.87 -16.50
CA GLN A 191 2.67 15.18 -17.65
C GLN A 191 4.06 14.64 -17.33
N ALA A 192 4.90 15.41 -16.64
CA ALA A 192 6.19 14.95 -16.13
C ALA A 192 6.03 13.80 -15.10
N LEU A 193 5.05 13.91 -14.21
CA LEU A 193 4.70 12.85 -13.26
C LEU A 193 4.26 11.58 -13.99
N GLU A 194 3.37 11.69 -14.98
CA GLU A 194 2.94 10.54 -15.77
C GLU A 194 4.09 9.94 -16.60
N ALA A 195 4.99 10.79 -17.11
CA ALA A 195 6.20 10.35 -17.81
C ALA A 195 7.08 9.45 -16.93
N PHE A 196 7.19 9.79 -15.64
CA PHE A 196 7.83 8.94 -14.65
C PHE A 196 6.99 7.68 -14.34
N PHE A 197 5.68 7.78 -14.14
CA PHE A 197 4.86 6.62 -13.77
C PHE A 197 4.72 5.56 -14.87
N GLU A 198 4.82 5.93 -16.14
CA GLU A 198 4.82 4.98 -17.27
C GLU A 198 6.24 4.53 -17.67
N SER A 199 7.26 4.82 -16.85
CA SER A 199 8.65 4.46 -17.16
C SER A 199 9.07 3.11 -16.58
N ASN A 200 10.06 2.48 -17.21
CA ASN A 200 10.64 1.22 -16.73
C ASN A 200 12.06 1.37 -16.14
N ASN A 201 12.72 2.49 -16.44
CA ASN A 201 14.08 2.81 -16.01
C ASN A 201 14.32 4.32 -16.18
N PHE A 202 15.49 4.80 -15.74
CA PHE A 202 15.83 6.22 -15.78
C PHE A 202 15.80 6.82 -17.20
N GLU A 203 16.40 6.14 -18.17
CA GLU A 203 16.46 6.63 -19.56
C GLU A 203 15.06 6.67 -20.20
N ASP A 204 14.25 5.62 -19.98
CA ASP A 204 12.88 5.52 -20.48
C ASP A 204 11.98 6.61 -19.91
N ALA A 205 12.18 7.02 -18.64
CA ALA A 205 11.45 8.13 -18.04
C ALA A 205 11.72 9.46 -18.77
N ILE A 206 12.98 9.76 -19.09
CA ILE A 206 13.33 10.97 -19.85
C ILE A 206 12.84 10.84 -21.30
N ARG A 207 12.94 9.66 -21.91
CA ARG A 207 12.40 9.43 -23.26
C ARG A 207 10.88 9.62 -23.30
N ASN A 208 10.16 9.14 -22.29
CA ASN A 208 8.73 9.38 -22.10
C ASN A 208 8.43 10.87 -22.16
N ALA A 209 9.10 11.63 -21.29
CA ALA A 209 8.96 13.08 -21.17
C ALA A 209 9.18 13.81 -22.51
N ILE A 210 10.30 13.55 -23.18
CA ILE A 210 10.60 14.18 -24.47
C ILE A 210 9.60 13.78 -25.55
N SER A 211 9.18 12.52 -25.54
CA SER A 211 8.40 11.93 -26.64
C SER A 211 6.96 12.43 -26.73
N ILE A 212 6.46 13.13 -25.70
CA ILE A 212 5.16 13.80 -25.74
C ILE A 212 5.27 15.28 -26.15
N GLY A 213 6.48 15.82 -26.31
CA GLY A 213 6.71 17.23 -26.67
C GLY A 213 6.36 18.22 -25.54
N GLY A 214 6.05 19.46 -25.91
CA GLY A 214 5.85 20.57 -24.99
C GLY A 214 7.15 21.25 -24.61
N ASP A 215 7.19 21.81 -23.39
CA ASP A 215 8.37 22.42 -22.77
C ASP A 215 9.34 21.30 -22.33
N SER A 216 10.13 20.82 -23.29
CA SER A 216 10.73 19.48 -23.26
C SER A 216 11.88 19.35 -22.28
N ASP A 217 12.71 20.38 -22.11
CA ASP A 217 13.74 20.46 -21.07
C ASP A 217 13.10 20.52 -19.68
N THR A 218 12.13 21.42 -19.46
CA THR A 218 11.46 21.55 -18.16
C THR A 218 10.76 20.26 -17.74
N LEU A 219 9.99 19.66 -18.66
CA LEU A 219 9.26 18.42 -18.41
C LEU A 219 10.21 17.26 -18.12
N ALA A 220 11.32 17.17 -18.87
CA ALA A 220 12.35 16.17 -18.64
C ALA A 220 13.14 16.43 -17.36
N ALA A 221 13.37 17.67 -16.96
CA ALA A 221 14.06 18.02 -15.71
C ALA A 221 13.26 17.59 -14.48
N ILE A 222 11.95 17.86 -14.47
CA ILE A 222 11.03 17.39 -13.42
C ILE A 222 11.04 15.86 -13.38
N THR A 223 10.85 15.21 -14.53
CA THR A 223 10.80 13.75 -14.65
C THR A 223 12.10 13.09 -14.20
N GLY A 224 13.23 13.62 -14.66
CA GLY A 224 14.57 13.11 -14.37
C GLY A 224 14.94 13.25 -12.89
N GLY A 225 14.51 14.33 -12.23
CA GLY A 225 14.68 14.50 -10.79
C GLY A 225 13.98 13.41 -9.96
N ILE A 226 12.77 13.02 -10.38
CA ILE A 226 11.99 11.94 -9.75
C ILE A 226 12.60 10.57 -10.10
N ALA A 227 12.95 10.35 -11.37
CA ALA A 227 13.52 9.11 -11.87
C ALA A 227 14.86 8.78 -11.18
N GLU A 228 15.73 9.76 -10.95
CA GLU A 228 16.98 9.56 -10.19
C GLU A 228 16.71 9.08 -8.76
N ALA A 229 15.71 9.66 -8.09
CA ALA A 229 15.39 9.28 -6.71
C ALA A 229 14.87 7.84 -6.61
N TYR A 230 14.14 7.39 -7.64
CA TYR A 230 13.55 6.06 -7.72
C TYR A 230 14.54 5.01 -8.25
N TYR A 231 15.03 5.16 -9.49
CA TYR A 231 15.87 4.19 -10.19
C TYR A 231 17.37 4.37 -9.95
N GLY A 232 17.81 5.59 -9.65
CA GLY A 232 19.22 5.99 -9.79
C GLY A 232 19.57 6.38 -11.24
N ILE A 233 20.84 6.70 -11.48
CA ILE A 233 21.33 7.11 -12.81
C ILE A 233 22.34 6.09 -13.35
N PRO A 234 22.26 5.68 -14.64
CA PRO A 234 23.29 4.86 -15.27
C PRO A 234 24.66 5.53 -15.28
N THR A 235 25.70 4.76 -14.97
CA THR A 235 27.08 5.27 -14.90
C THR A 235 27.54 5.95 -16.19
N GLU A 236 27.19 5.40 -17.36
CA GLU A 236 27.58 5.98 -18.65
C GLU A 236 26.83 7.29 -18.96
N ILE A 237 25.54 7.38 -18.62
CA ILE A 237 24.76 8.62 -18.77
C ILE A 237 25.35 9.69 -17.85
N ARG A 238 25.66 9.33 -16.60
CA ARG A 238 26.32 10.23 -15.64
C ARG A 238 27.64 10.76 -16.18
N LYS A 239 28.54 9.88 -16.66
CA LYS A 239 29.84 10.26 -17.23
C LYS A 239 29.69 11.30 -18.33
N HIS A 240 28.77 11.06 -19.26
CA HIS A 240 28.54 11.96 -20.38
C HIS A 240 27.92 13.29 -19.93
N ALA A 241 26.94 13.26 -19.03
CA ALA A 241 26.28 14.45 -18.51
C ALA A 241 27.24 15.43 -17.81
N LEU A 242 28.21 14.93 -17.04
CA LEU A 242 29.21 15.78 -16.37
C LEU A 242 30.04 16.61 -17.35
N THR A 243 30.17 16.18 -18.61
CA THR A 243 30.95 16.91 -19.62
C THR A 243 30.29 18.22 -20.07
N PHE A 244 28.99 18.39 -19.83
CA PHE A 244 28.23 19.61 -20.16
C PHE A 244 28.32 20.69 -19.07
N LEU A 245 28.76 20.33 -17.85
CA LEU A 245 28.94 21.28 -16.76
C LEU A 245 30.31 21.95 -16.84
N ASP A 246 30.34 23.26 -16.63
CA ASP A 246 31.58 24.00 -16.44
C ASP A 246 32.16 23.79 -15.02
N GLU A 247 33.30 24.41 -14.74
CA GLU A 247 33.97 24.25 -13.44
C GLU A 247 33.10 24.71 -12.25
N SER A 248 32.37 25.80 -12.41
CA SER A 248 31.57 26.39 -11.33
C SER A 248 30.34 25.54 -11.01
N LEU A 249 29.62 25.10 -12.04
CA LEU A 249 28.46 24.23 -11.89
C LEU A 249 28.85 22.85 -11.36
N LEU A 250 29.94 22.29 -11.88
CA LEU A 250 30.44 20.98 -11.45
C LEU A 250 30.85 21.01 -9.96
N LYS A 251 31.45 22.11 -9.50
CA LYS A 251 31.81 22.27 -8.09
C LYS A 251 30.60 22.21 -7.17
N ILE A 252 29.50 22.88 -7.52
CA ILE A 252 28.26 22.86 -6.74
C ILE A 252 27.68 21.44 -6.70
N LEU A 253 27.65 20.76 -7.85
CA LEU A 253 27.18 19.38 -7.94
C LEU A 253 27.97 18.44 -7.03
N VAL A 254 29.31 18.52 -7.09
CA VAL A 254 30.20 17.68 -6.27
C VAL A 254 30.01 17.98 -4.78
N GLU A 255 29.92 19.25 -4.39
CA GLU A 255 29.63 19.63 -2.99
C GLU A 255 28.29 19.06 -2.51
N PHE A 256 27.26 19.10 -3.36
CA PHE A 256 25.94 18.57 -3.04
C PHE A 256 25.97 17.05 -2.89
N GLU A 257 26.51 16.32 -3.86
CA GLU A 257 26.55 14.85 -3.84
C GLU A 257 27.46 14.29 -2.74
N ASN A 258 28.51 15.02 -2.33
CA ASN A 258 29.33 14.65 -1.17
C ASN A 258 28.53 14.67 0.15
N LYS A 259 27.46 15.48 0.24
CA LYS A 259 26.59 15.56 1.42
C LYS A 259 25.33 14.70 1.26
N HIS A 260 24.81 14.60 0.03
CA HIS A 260 23.59 13.90 -0.35
C HIS A 260 23.86 13.00 -1.57
N PRO A 261 24.46 11.80 -1.36
CA PRO A 261 24.87 10.94 -2.46
C PRO A 261 23.68 10.46 -3.29
N SER A 262 23.84 10.47 -4.61
CA SER A 262 22.87 9.97 -5.60
C SER A 262 22.85 8.44 -5.65
N LYS A 263 21.73 7.83 -6.04
CA LYS A 263 21.65 6.40 -6.36
C LYS A 263 22.24 6.12 -7.75
N MET A 264 22.90 4.98 -7.93
CA MET A 264 23.33 4.48 -9.24
C MET A 264 22.30 3.50 -9.78
N GLU A 265 22.05 3.49 -11.09
CA GLU A 265 21.17 2.51 -11.72
C GLU A 265 22.00 1.32 -12.26
N LYS A 266 21.53 0.09 -12.01
CA LYS A 266 22.05 -1.13 -12.63
C LYS A 266 20.91 -1.89 -13.29
N ILE A 267 20.99 -2.02 -14.62
CA ILE A 267 20.02 -2.79 -15.41
C ILE A 267 20.46 -4.26 -15.40
N ASN A 268 19.59 -5.16 -14.98
CA ASN A 268 19.80 -6.62 -15.04
C ASN A 268 18.64 -7.31 -15.80
N SER A 269 18.66 -8.64 -15.87
CA SER A 269 17.61 -9.43 -16.54
C SER A 269 16.21 -9.30 -15.92
N VAL A 270 16.09 -8.69 -14.73
CA VAL A 270 14.86 -8.53 -13.93
C VAL A 270 14.34 -7.08 -13.96
N GLY A 271 15.12 -6.12 -14.46
CA GLY A 271 14.73 -4.71 -14.59
C GLY A 271 15.81 -3.72 -14.12
N SER A 272 15.39 -2.47 -13.90
CA SER A 272 16.23 -1.42 -13.31
C SER A 272 16.31 -1.54 -11.78
N VAL A 273 17.52 -1.48 -11.23
CA VAL A 273 17.76 -1.51 -9.78
C VAL A 273 18.60 -0.32 -9.34
N GLY A 274 18.08 0.45 -8.37
CA GLY A 274 18.83 1.52 -7.71
C GLY A 274 19.79 0.98 -6.65
N ILE A 275 21.04 1.44 -6.69
CA ILE A 275 22.13 1.07 -5.78
C ILE A 275 22.55 2.31 -5.00
N GLU A 276 22.52 2.22 -3.68
CA GLU A 276 23.06 3.27 -2.82
C GLU A 276 24.59 3.34 -2.95
N ARG A 277 25.11 4.56 -3.07
CA ARG A 277 26.55 4.80 -3.10
C ARG A 277 27.13 4.72 -1.69
N SER A 278 28.37 4.25 -1.59
CA SER A 278 29.05 4.12 -0.29
C SER A 278 29.34 5.51 0.28
N THR A 279 28.96 5.77 1.52
CA THR A 279 29.12 7.10 2.17
C THR A 279 30.57 7.46 2.51
N GLY A 280 31.55 6.63 2.14
CA GLY A 280 32.94 6.73 2.59
C GLY A 280 33.89 7.57 1.72
N THR A 281 33.60 7.77 0.43
CA THR A 281 34.56 8.42 -0.50
C THR A 281 34.12 9.84 -0.86
N LYS A 282 34.65 10.85 -0.17
CA LYS A 282 34.43 12.26 -0.53
C LYS A 282 35.35 12.69 -1.67
N ILE A 283 34.78 13.31 -2.69
CA ILE A 283 35.53 13.88 -3.83
C ILE A 283 36.01 15.28 -3.44
N MET A 284 37.32 15.55 -3.53
CA MET A 284 37.86 16.88 -3.26
C MET A 284 37.49 17.85 -4.39
N THR A 285 37.06 19.06 -4.05
CA THR A 285 36.84 20.13 -5.02
C THR A 285 38.19 20.70 -5.47
N GLY A 286 38.31 21.04 -6.76
CA GLY A 286 39.57 21.44 -7.39
C GLY A 286 39.36 21.91 -8.82
N ASP A 287 40.33 21.68 -9.71
CA ASP A 287 40.17 21.98 -11.13
C ASP A 287 39.10 21.09 -11.79
N ARG A 288 38.46 21.57 -12.86
CA ARG A 288 37.38 20.83 -13.56
C ARG A 288 37.77 19.40 -13.95
N LYS A 289 39.01 19.21 -14.45
CA LYS A 289 39.47 17.92 -14.95
C LYS A 289 39.63 16.90 -13.82
N ALA A 290 40.18 17.32 -12.69
CA ALA A 290 40.34 16.52 -11.49
C ALA A 290 39.00 16.15 -10.88
N MET A 291 38.06 17.11 -10.75
CA MET A 291 36.71 16.83 -10.23
C MET A 291 35.96 15.84 -11.11
N MET A 292 36.01 16.01 -12.44
CA MET A 292 35.38 15.10 -13.38
C MET A 292 36.02 13.70 -13.31
N GLN A 293 37.34 13.61 -13.38
CA GLN A 293 38.07 12.33 -13.30
C GLN A 293 37.77 11.60 -11.97
N ALA A 294 37.84 12.30 -10.83
CA ALA A 294 37.57 11.71 -9.53
C ALA A 294 36.10 11.27 -9.40
N SER A 295 35.15 12.04 -9.94
CA SER A 295 33.73 11.67 -9.96
C SER A 295 33.47 10.40 -10.79
N ILE A 296 34.16 10.27 -11.92
CA ILE A 296 34.08 9.11 -12.80
C ILE A 296 34.71 7.88 -12.15
N GLU A 297 35.94 8.01 -11.64
CA GLU A 297 36.67 6.91 -10.99
C GLU A 297 35.94 6.41 -9.74
N THR A 298 35.37 7.30 -8.94
CA THR A 298 34.58 6.94 -7.77
C THR A 298 33.32 6.17 -8.20
N ALA A 299 32.58 6.66 -9.20
CA ALA A 299 31.39 5.96 -9.70
C ALA A 299 31.73 4.58 -10.29
N ASP A 300 32.82 4.45 -11.06
CA ASP A 300 33.27 3.18 -11.62
C ASP A 300 33.72 2.18 -10.55
N LYS A 301 34.40 2.67 -9.52
CA LYS A 301 34.82 1.86 -8.38
C LYS A 301 33.62 1.39 -7.58
N GLU A 302 32.70 2.27 -7.22
CA GLU A 302 31.48 1.94 -6.48
C GLU A 302 30.57 1.00 -7.28
N PHE A 303 30.48 1.18 -8.60
CA PHE A 303 29.75 0.26 -9.48
C PHE A 303 30.37 -1.15 -9.47
N LYS A 304 31.70 -1.26 -9.49
CA LYS A 304 32.42 -2.55 -9.42
C LYS A 304 32.34 -3.21 -8.04
N ASP A 305 32.45 -2.42 -6.99
CA ASP A 305 32.43 -2.88 -5.59
C ASP A 305 30.99 -3.17 -5.10
N SER A 306 29.97 -2.75 -5.85
CA SER A 306 28.57 -3.02 -5.53
C SER A 306 28.20 -4.49 -5.67
N ILE A 307 28.00 -5.15 -4.52
CA ILE A 307 27.26 -6.40 -4.43
C ILE A 307 25.77 -6.04 -4.50
N PRO A 308 24.96 -6.63 -5.40
CA PRO A 308 23.54 -6.32 -5.48
C PRO A 308 22.86 -6.72 -4.17
N ILE A 309 22.59 -5.74 -3.30
CA ILE A 309 21.68 -5.91 -2.18
C ILE A 309 20.30 -5.59 -2.72
N ILE A 310 19.61 -6.64 -3.17
CA ILE A 310 18.20 -6.58 -3.54
C ILE A 310 17.41 -6.19 -2.30
N LYS A 311 16.66 -5.09 -2.35
CA LYS A 311 15.50 -4.93 -1.45
C LYS A 311 14.40 -4.01 -1.99
N GLU A 312 14.05 -4.14 -3.27
CA GLU A 312 12.62 -4.34 -3.53
C GLU A 312 12.35 -5.79 -3.14
N THR A 313 11.36 -6.04 -2.28
CA THR A 313 10.96 -7.43 -2.07
C THR A 313 10.47 -7.96 -3.41
N THR A 314 10.78 -9.21 -3.73
CA THR A 314 10.24 -9.92 -4.89
C THR A 314 8.70 -9.82 -4.98
N SER A 315 8.05 -9.60 -3.83
CA SER A 315 6.62 -9.32 -3.68
C SER A 315 6.18 -7.99 -4.32
N GLN A 316 6.97 -6.93 -4.14
CA GLN A 316 6.67 -5.62 -4.74
C GLN A 316 6.77 -5.67 -6.28
N GLN A 317 7.76 -6.38 -6.82
CA GLN A 317 7.93 -6.57 -8.25
C GLN A 317 6.77 -7.35 -8.86
N LEU A 318 6.37 -8.44 -8.21
CA LEU A 318 5.21 -9.23 -8.63
C LEU A 318 3.92 -8.41 -8.54
N PHE A 319 3.73 -7.64 -7.48
CA PHE A 319 2.57 -6.75 -7.37
C PHE A 319 2.52 -5.73 -8.52
N ASN A 320 3.62 -5.02 -8.79
CA ASN A 320 3.67 -4.04 -9.88
C ASN A 320 3.36 -4.72 -11.22
N HIS A 321 3.89 -5.93 -11.44
CA HIS A 321 3.61 -6.73 -12.62
C HIS A 321 2.11 -7.07 -12.76
N LEU A 322 1.46 -7.52 -11.68
CA LEU A 322 0.03 -7.83 -11.65
C LEU A 322 -0.83 -6.58 -11.80
N PHE A 323 -0.37 -5.45 -11.30
CA PHE A 323 -1.07 -4.18 -11.44
C PHE A 323 -1.02 -3.65 -12.87
N GLU A 324 0.10 -3.83 -13.58
CA GLU A 324 0.18 -3.52 -15.01
C GLU A 324 -0.80 -4.38 -15.84
N ALA A 325 -1.08 -5.61 -15.43
CA ALA A 325 -2.15 -6.40 -16.04
C ALA A 325 -3.53 -5.71 -15.93
N CYS A 326 -3.80 -5.00 -14.83
CA CYS A 326 -5.01 -4.19 -14.67
C CYS A 326 -5.01 -2.99 -15.64
N ASN A 327 -3.84 -2.39 -15.91
CA ASN A 327 -3.72 -1.27 -16.85
C ASN A 327 -4.05 -1.71 -18.29
N ILE A 328 -3.65 -2.91 -18.69
CA ILE A 328 -4.02 -3.49 -20.00
C ILE A 328 -5.55 -3.65 -20.12
N LEU A 329 -6.20 -4.02 -19.02
CA LEU A 329 -7.66 -4.16 -18.93
C LEU A 329 -8.40 -2.81 -18.78
N ARG A 330 -7.68 -1.72 -18.54
CA ARG A 330 -8.27 -0.39 -18.27
C ARG A 330 -9.03 0.15 -19.47
N GLY A 331 -10.20 0.74 -19.20
CA GLY A 331 -11.13 1.27 -20.19
C GLY A 331 -12.40 0.42 -20.29
N PRO A 332 -12.39 -0.74 -20.97
CA PRO A 332 -13.58 -1.56 -21.21
C PRO A 332 -14.02 -2.35 -19.98
N ILE A 333 -13.12 -2.59 -19.02
CA ILE A 333 -13.42 -3.27 -17.76
C ILE A 333 -13.42 -2.25 -16.62
N ASN A 334 -14.47 -2.28 -15.81
CA ASN A 334 -14.58 -1.44 -14.63
C ASN A 334 -13.58 -1.86 -13.55
N GLN A 335 -13.12 -0.92 -12.73
CA GLN A 335 -12.07 -1.18 -11.73
C GLN A 335 -12.47 -2.22 -10.67
N ASP A 336 -13.76 -2.33 -10.35
CA ASP A 336 -14.31 -3.30 -9.42
C ASP A 336 -14.41 -4.72 -10.01
N GLU A 337 -14.31 -4.85 -11.34
CA GLU A 337 -14.32 -6.12 -12.06
C GLU A 337 -12.91 -6.71 -12.29
N TYR A 338 -11.83 -5.94 -12.10
CA TYR A 338 -10.45 -6.42 -12.34
C TYR A 338 -10.11 -7.71 -11.60
N LYS A 339 -10.66 -7.88 -10.38
CA LYS A 339 -10.49 -9.12 -9.61
C LYS A 339 -10.93 -10.36 -10.37
N SER A 340 -11.98 -10.27 -11.18
CA SER A 340 -12.54 -11.41 -11.91
C SER A 340 -11.70 -11.82 -13.12
N TYR A 341 -10.72 -11.00 -13.52
CA TYR A 341 -9.81 -11.30 -14.64
C TYR A 341 -8.39 -11.60 -14.15
N VAL A 342 -7.85 -10.75 -13.29
CA VAL A 342 -6.43 -10.83 -12.87
C VAL A 342 -6.19 -11.99 -11.91
N THR A 343 -7.16 -12.33 -11.05
CA THR A 343 -6.99 -13.45 -10.12
C THR A 343 -6.97 -14.82 -10.79
N PRO A 344 -7.95 -15.21 -11.65
CA PRO A 344 -7.89 -16.50 -12.32
C PRO A 344 -6.73 -16.60 -13.32
N ILE A 345 -6.37 -15.53 -14.04
CA ILE A 345 -5.28 -15.59 -15.03
C ILE A 345 -3.90 -15.78 -14.37
N LEU A 346 -3.66 -15.14 -13.22
CA LEU A 346 -2.45 -15.37 -12.42
C LEU A 346 -2.40 -16.80 -11.91
N PHE A 347 -3.52 -17.30 -11.36
CA PHE A 347 -3.58 -18.66 -10.83
C PHE A 347 -3.36 -19.70 -11.93
N PHE A 348 -3.96 -19.50 -13.10
CA PHE A 348 -3.74 -20.33 -14.29
C PHE A 348 -2.27 -20.32 -14.73
N LYS A 349 -1.64 -19.14 -14.82
CA LYS A 349 -0.21 -19.01 -15.15
C LYS A 349 0.66 -19.80 -14.16
N ARG A 350 0.38 -19.67 -12.87
CA ARG A 350 1.15 -20.35 -11.83
C ARG A 350 0.97 -21.86 -11.85
N ILE A 351 -0.25 -22.37 -12.06
CA ILE A 351 -0.46 -23.80 -12.24
C ILE A 351 0.40 -24.33 -13.39
N SER A 352 0.42 -23.63 -14.52
CA SER A 352 1.21 -24.02 -15.68
C SER A 352 2.72 -23.97 -15.40
N ASP A 353 3.23 -22.89 -14.80
CA ASP A 353 4.66 -22.78 -14.48
C ASP A 353 5.12 -23.81 -13.44
N VAL A 354 4.29 -24.13 -12.46
CA VAL A 354 4.60 -25.16 -11.46
C VAL A 354 4.58 -26.55 -12.10
N TYR A 355 3.65 -26.82 -13.02
CA TYR A 355 3.62 -28.07 -13.77
C TYR A 355 4.90 -28.24 -14.63
N ASP A 356 5.37 -27.17 -15.28
CA ASP A 356 6.65 -27.19 -16.01
C ASP A 356 7.82 -27.50 -15.07
N GLU A 357 7.86 -26.92 -13.88
CA GLU A 357 8.89 -27.20 -12.86
C GLU A 357 8.85 -28.64 -12.36
N GLU A 358 7.66 -29.15 -12.05
CA GLU A 358 7.43 -30.53 -11.58
C GLU A 358 7.79 -31.55 -12.66
N THR A 359 7.48 -31.26 -13.92
CA THR A 359 7.87 -32.08 -15.08
C THR A 359 9.39 -32.15 -15.22
N LEU A 360 10.08 -31.00 -15.14
CA LEU A 360 11.54 -30.95 -15.24
C LEU A 360 12.23 -31.71 -14.09
N ASP A 361 11.76 -31.55 -12.86
CA ASP A 361 12.28 -32.29 -11.70
C ASP A 361 12.04 -33.81 -11.82
N ALA A 362 10.89 -34.23 -12.35
CA ALA A 362 10.60 -35.64 -12.61
C ALA A 362 11.48 -36.23 -13.73
N LEU A 363 11.74 -35.47 -14.80
CA LEU A 363 12.70 -35.84 -15.86
C LEU A 363 14.11 -36.00 -15.29
N ASP A 364 14.58 -35.05 -14.49
CA ASP A 364 15.91 -35.09 -13.91
C ASP A 364 16.08 -36.31 -12.98
N ARG A 365 15.07 -36.64 -12.18
CA ARG A 365 15.09 -37.80 -11.27
C ARG A 365 15.05 -39.15 -11.98
N SER A 366 14.40 -39.21 -13.14
CA SER A 366 14.24 -40.43 -13.93
C SER A 366 15.35 -40.63 -14.97
N GLY A 367 16.21 -39.63 -15.17
CA GLY A 367 17.26 -39.67 -16.19
C GLY A 367 16.74 -39.36 -17.60
N GLY A 368 15.68 -38.56 -17.70
CA GLY A 368 15.06 -38.11 -18.95
C GLY A 368 13.93 -39.00 -19.45
N ASP A 369 13.29 -39.78 -18.58
CA ASP A 369 12.14 -40.61 -18.95
C ASP A 369 10.86 -39.75 -18.99
N GLU A 370 10.41 -39.43 -20.20
CA GLU A 370 9.20 -38.65 -20.45
C GLU A 370 7.92 -39.36 -19.98
N GLU A 371 7.87 -40.70 -20.04
CA GLU A 371 6.72 -41.47 -19.56
C GLU A 371 6.61 -41.32 -18.05
N TYR A 372 7.73 -41.51 -17.34
CA TYR A 372 7.79 -41.28 -15.89
C TYR A 372 7.37 -39.85 -15.54
N ALA A 373 7.92 -38.85 -16.22
CA ALA A 373 7.63 -37.44 -15.91
C ALA A 373 6.17 -37.05 -16.16
N SER A 374 5.47 -37.74 -17.05
CA SER A 374 4.06 -37.48 -17.36
C SER A 374 3.08 -38.02 -16.30
N PHE A 375 3.53 -38.86 -15.37
CA PHE A 375 2.65 -39.47 -14.38
C PHE A 375 2.02 -38.43 -13.42
N PRO A 376 0.70 -38.46 -13.20
CA PRO A 376 -0.02 -37.53 -12.32
C PRO A 376 0.57 -37.40 -10.92
N GLU A 377 1.16 -38.47 -10.39
CA GLU A 377 1.76 -38.50 -9.05
C GLU A 377 2.97 -37.56 -8.89
N ASN A 378 3.58 -37.13 -10.00
CA ASN A 378 4.67 -36.16 -10.00
C ASN A 378 4.17 -34.71 -9.96
N HIS A 379 2.87 -34.48 -10.21
CA HIS A 379 2.30 -33.15 -10.40
C HIS A 379 1.33 -32.80 -9.28
N SER A 380 1.30 -31.52 -8.90
CA SER A 380 0.33 -31.00 -7.93
C SER A 380 -1.07 -30.85 -8.53
N PHE A 381 -1.14 -30.60 -9.85
CA PHE A 381 -2.39 -30.51 -10.61
C PHE A 381 -2.23 -31.15 -11.98
N ASP A 382 -3.27 -31.84 -12.44
CA ASP A 382 -3.32 -32.39 -13.79
C ASP A 382 -3.62 -31.28 -14.82
N ILE A 383 -2.79 -31.15 -15.86
CA ILE A 383 -3.01 -30.25 -16.99
C ILE A 383 -3.26 -31.08 -18.26
N PRO A 384 -4.52 -31.13 -18.76
CA PRO A 384 -4.82 -31.83 -20.01
C PRO A 384 -4.15 -31.19 -21.24
N GLU A 385 -4.00 -31.97 -22.31
CA GLU A 385 -3.51 -31.48 -23.60
C GLU A 385 -4.36 -30.29 -24.11
N GLY A 386 -3.70 -29.25 -24.60
CA GLY A 386 -4.35 -28.03 -25.10
C GLY A 386 -4.89 -27.11 -24.00
N CYS A 387 -4.53 -27.35 -22.73
CA CYS A 387 -4.92 -26.54 -21.57
C CYS A 387 -3.73 -25.89 -20.86
N HIS A 388 -2.50 -26.03 -21.37
CA HIS A 388 -1.32 -25.39 -20.81
C HIS A 388 -1.26 -23.90 -21.15
N TRP A 389 -0.53 -23.10 -20.36
CA TRP A 389 -0.34 -21.67 -20.64
C TRP A 389 0.18 -21.41 -22.06
N GLN A 390 1.11 -22.25 -22.53
CA GLN A 390 1.70 -22.12 -23.85
C GLN A 390 0.67 -22.29 -24.98
N ASP A 391 -0.32 -23.19 -24.81
CA ASP A 391 -1.38 -23.39 -25.79
C ASP A 391 -2.24 -22.13 -25.97
N VAL A 392 -2.51 -21.42 -24.87
CA VAL A 392 -3.25 -20.16 -24.88
C VAL A 392 -2.40 -19.04 -25.49
N ARG A 393 -1.11 -19.01 -25.18
CA ARG A 393 -0.17 -18.02 -25.71
C ARG A 393 -0.01 -18.10 -27.23
N GLU A 394 -0.05 -19.31 -27.79
CA GLU A 394 0.06 -19.54 -29.24
C GLU A 394 -1.24 -19.27 -30.00
N ALA A 395 -2.37 -19.09 -29.31
CA ALA A 395 -3.66 -18.83 -29.94
C ALA A 395 -3.67 -17.47 -30.66
N SER A 396 -3.86 -17.50 -31.99
CA SER A 396 -3.89 -16.29 -32.81
C SER A 396 -5.26 -15.60 -32.86
N GLU A 397 -6.34 -16.32 -32.63
CA GLU A 397 -7.73 -15.83 -32.69
C GLU A 397 -8.58 -16.48 -31.62
N ASN A 398 -9.65 -15.80 -31.20
CA ASN A 398 -10.57 -16.27 -30.15
C ASN A 398 -9.84 -16.62 -28.85
N VAL A 399 -8.90 -15.74 -28.45
CA VAL A 399 -8.01 -15.94 -27.30
C VAL A 399 -8.81 -16.10 -26.01
N GLY A 400 -9.92 -15.37 -25.87
CA GLY A 400 -10.83 -15.51 -24.73
C GLY A 400 -11.44 -16.91 -24.62
N VAL A 401 -11.77 -17.54 -25.75
CA VAL A 401 -12.28 -18.92 -25.78
C VAL A 401 -11.18 -19.90 -25.40
N ALA A 402 -9.94 -19.67 -25.85
CA ALA A 402 -8.79 -20.49 -25.47
C ALA A 402 -8.52 -20.43 -23.96
N ILE A 403 -8.53 -19.23 -23.37
CA ILE A 403 -8.39 -19.01 -21.92
C ILE A 403 -9.44 -19.80 -21.14
N VAL A 404 -10.72 -19.62 -21.47
CA VAL A 404 -11.84 -20.30 -20.78
C VAL A 404 -11.76 -21.81 -20.95
N LYS A 405 -11.44 -22.29 -22.17
CA LYS A 405 -11.29 -23.73 -22.45
C LYS A 405 -10.18 -24.35 -21.60
N ALA A 406 -9.02 -23.70 -21.50
CA ALA A 406 -7.88 -24.17 -20.72
C ALA A 406 -8.21 -24.24 -19.23
N MET A 407 -8.73 -23.15 -18.66
CA MET A 407 -9.13 -23.09 -17.25
C MET A 407 -10.18 -24.16 -16.89
N ASN A 408 -11.21 -24.32 -17.72
CA ASN A 408 -12.25 -25.36 -17.52
C ASN A 408 -11.73 -26.79 -17.79
N GLY A 409 -10.70 -26.94 -18.61
CA GLY A 409 -10.01 -28.21 -18.82
C GLY A 409 -9.28 -28.65 -17.56
N ILE A 410 -8.46 -27.75 -17.00
CA ILE A 410 -7.73 -27.95 -15.74
C ILE A 410 -8.71 -28.22 -14.60
N GLU A 411 -9.77 -27.43 -14.47
CA GLU A 411 -10.78 -27.63 -13.41
C GLU A 411 -11.39 -29.05 -13.45
N ARG A 412 -11.77 -29.55 -14.62
CA ARG A 412 -12.38 -30.87 -14.78
C ARG A 412 -11.42 -32.01 -14.52
N ALA A 413 -10.13 -31.82 -14.80
CA ALA A 413 -9.10 -32.80 -14.50
C ALA A 413 -8.82 -32.91 -12.99
N ASN A 414 -9.13 -31.87 -12.23
CA ASN A 414 -8.82 -31.77 -10.80
C ASN A 414 -10.10 -31.61 -9.93
N PRO A 415 -11.06 -32.56 -9.94
CA PRO A 415 -12.37 -32.39 -9.32
C PRO A 415 -12.32 -32.27 -7.78
N ASP A 416 -11.34 -32.87 -7.13
CA ASP A 416 -11.23 -32.85 -5.67
C ASP A 416 -10.69 -31.53 -5.11
N THR A 417 -9.97 -30.75 -5.93
CA THR A 417 -9.24 -29.54 -5.52
C THR A 417 -9.71 -28.27 -6.21
N LEU A 418 -10.03 -28.33 -7.51
CA LEU A 418 -10.32 -27.17 -8.35
C LEU A 418 -11.78 -27.06 -8.77
N SER A 419 -12.66 -28.03 -8.43
CA SER A 419 -14.09 -27.95 -8.78
C SER A 419 -14.71 -26.61 -8.38
N GLY A 420 -15.29 -25.92 -9.35
CA GLY A 420 -15.89 -24.60 -9.22
C GLY A 420 -14.89 -23.48 -8.91
N VAL A 421 -13.58 -23.64 -9.13
CA VAL A 421 -12.60 -22.56 -8.90
C VAL A 421 -12.57 -21.59 -10.07
N PHE A 422 -12.39 -22.07 -11.29
CA PHE A 422 -12.34 -21.22 -12.48
C PHE A 422 -13.74 -20.85 -12.98
N SER A 423 -14.68 -21.79 -12.96
CA SER A 423 -16.07 -21.54 -13.40
C SER A 423 -16.80 -20.48 -12.55
N SER A 424 -16.31 -20.22 -11.33
CA SER A 424 -16.77 -19.13 -10.47
C SER A 424 -16.56 -17.73 -11.06
N PHE A 425 -15.80 -17.63 -12.15
CA PHE A 425 -15.51 -16.40 -12.88
C PHE A 425 -16.11 -16.42 -14.29
N ASP A 426 -17.05 -17.31 -14.61
CA ASP A 426 -17.72 -17.34 -15.93
C ASP A 426 -18.48 -16.04 -16.25
N ASP A 427 -18.88 -15.26 -15.23
CA ASP A 427 -19.44 -13.91 -15.40
C ASP A 427 -18.42 -12.91 -15.97
N ALA A 428 -17.11 -13.21 -15.87
CA ALA A 428 -16.08 -12.47 -16.58
C ALA A 428 -16.23 -12.76 -18.08
N ASN A 429 -16.56 -11.73 -18.84
CA ASN A 429 -16.92 -11.86 -20.25
C ASN A 429 -15.68 -12.00 -21.14
N TRP A 430 -14.85 -13.02 -20.89
CA TRP A 430 -13.61 -13.31 -21.63
C TRP A 430 -13.83 -13.39 -23.14
N THR A 431 -15.02 -13.81 -23.58
CA THR A 431 -15.36 -14.01 -25.00
C THR A 431 -16.05 -12.80 -25.64
N ASP A 432 -16.36 -11.75 -24.89
CA ASP A 432 -17.00 -10.54 -25.42
C ASP A 432 -15.97 -9.65 -26.12
N LYS A 433 -15.90 -9.77 -27.45
CA LYS A 433 -14.97 -8.99 -28.28
C LYS A 433 -15.21 -7.48 -28.25
N THR A 434 -16.37 -7.02 -27.78
CA THR A 434 -16.65 -5.58 -27.62
C THR A 434 -15.94 -5.00 -26.40
N LYS A 435 -15.67 -5.82 -25.38
CA LYS A 435 -14.91 -5.45 -24.18
C LYS A 435 -13.45 -5.88 -24.29
N LEU A 436 -13.19 -7.08 -24.78
CA LEU A 436 -11.88 -7.71 -24.80
C LEU A 436 -11.55 -8.22 -26.21
N SER A 437 -10.83 -7.41 -26.98
CA SER A 437 -10.32 -7.82 -28.29
C SER A 437 -9.24 -8.90 -28.15
N ASP A 438 -9.06 -9.72 -29.19
CA ASP A 438 -8.00 -10.73 -29.23
C ASP A 438 -6.60 -10.08 -29.06
N GLU A 439 -6.39 -8.88 -29.61
CA GLU A 439 -5.15 -8.11 -29.42
C GLU A 439 -4.92 -7.77 -27.93
N ARG A 440 -5.96 -7.30 -27.23
CA ARG A 440 -5.85 -6.92 -25.83
C ARG A 440 -5.60 -8.15 -24.93
N LEU A 441 -6.27 -9.25 -25.21
CA LEU A 441 -6.05 -10.52 -24.50
C LEU A 441 -4.65 -11.07 -24.77
N LYS A 442 -4.12 -10.95 -26.00
CA LYS A 442 -2.71 -11.27 -26.29
C LYS A 442 -1.76 -10.38 -25.52
N ASN A 443 -2.01 -9.07 -25.48
CA ASN A 443 -1.17 -8.16 -24.70
C ASN A 443 -1.17 -8.54 -23.22
N LEU A 444 -2.31 -8.96 -22.66
CA LEU A 444 -2.41 -9.48 -21.30
C LEU A 444 -1.59 -10.77 -21.13
N VAL A 445 -1.76 -11.75 -22.01
CA VAL A 445 -1.05 -13.04 -21.95
C VAL A 445 0.46 -12.85 -22.14
N GLU A 446 0.89 -12.03 -23.10
CA GLU A 446 2.30 -11.70 -23.31
C GLU A 446 2.88 -10.93 -22.13
N HIS A 447 2.12 -9.99 -21.56
CA HIS A 447 2.53 -9.31 -20.34
C HIS A 447 2.75 -10.30 -19.20
N MET A 448 1.76 -11.14 -18.89
CA MET A 448 1.87 -12.19 -17.86
C MET A 448 2.99 -13.20 -18.16
N SER A 449 3.41 -13.34 -19.43
CA SER A 449 4.52 -14.21 -19.86
C SER A 449 5.90 -13.58 -19.70
N LYS A 450 6.01 -12.28 -19.38
CA LYS A 450 7.32 -11.61 -19.15
C LYS A 450 8.04 -12.17 -17.93
N ILE A 451 7.33 -12.77 -16.98
CA ILE A 451 7.89 -13.42 -15.80
C ILE A 451 7.39 -14.85 -15.67
N LYS A 452 8.21 -15.71 -15.06
CA LYS A 452 7.75 -17.01 -14.55
C LYS A 452 7.32 -16.86 -13.10
N VAL A 453 6.18 -17.42 -12.74
CA VAL A 453 5.55 -17.35 -11.40
C VAL A 453 5.50 -18.71 -10.70
N GLY A 454 6.37 -19.63 -11.11
CA GLY A 454 6.56 -20.94 -10.48
C GLY A 454 7.17 -20.86 -9.07
N ASN A 455 7.28 -22.00 -8.39
CA ASN A 455 7.78 -22.11 -7.03
C ASN A 455 9.29 -21.80 -6.92
N THR A 456 10.05 -22.02 -8.00
CA THR A 456 11.48 -21.69 -8.04
C THR A 456 11.73 -20.19 -8.17
N ASN A 457 10.78 -19.47 -8.78
CA ASN A 457 10.86 -18.03 -9.00
C ASN A 457 10.31 -17.23 -7.81
N TYR A 458 9.17 -17.67 -7.28
CA TYR A 458 8.45 -17.01 -6.19
C TYR A 458 8.04 -18.04 -5.15
N SER A 459 8.57 -17.88 -3.93
CA SER A 459 8.13 -18.68 -2.79
C SER A 459 6.63 -18.49 -2.55
N ALA A 460 6.00 -19.48 -1.91
CA ALA A 460 4.60 -19.42 -1.54
C ALA A 460 4.26 -18.17 -0.71
N ASP A 461 5.16 -17.76 0.20
CA ASP A 461 5.00 -16.55 1.00
C ASP A 461 4.96 -15.29 0.13
N ILE A 462 5.90 -15.15 -0.81
CA ILE A 462 5.98 -13.97 -1.69
C ILE A 462 4.76 -13.89 -2.61
N MET A 463 4.42 -15.02 -3.25
CA MET A 463 3.29 -15.12 -4.16
C MET A 463 1.98 -14.80 -3.44
N GLY A 464 1.80 -15.42 -2.28
CA GLY A 464 0.65 -15.22 -1.43
C GLY A 464 0.51 -13.78 -0.93
N ASP A 465 1.59 -13.18 -0.44
CA ASP A 465 1.58 -11.78 0.01
C ASP A 465 1.23 -10.80 -1.12
N SER A 466 1.76 -11.04 -2.33
CA SER A 466 1.46 -10.23 -3.52
C SER A 466 -0.02 -10.36 -3.90
N TYR A 467 -0.56 -11.58 -3.83
CA TYR A 467 -1.95 -11.86 -4.15
C TYR A 467 -2.91 -11.24 -3.13
N GLU A 468 -2.61 -11.33 -1.83
CA GLU A 468 -3.40 -10.66 -0.80
C GLU A 468 -3.36 -9.14 -0.93
N PHE A 469 -2.22 -8.57 -1.30
CA PHE A 469 -2.12 -7.13 -1.56
C PHE A 469 -3.00 -6.73 -2.76
N LEU A 470 -3.03 -7.55 -3.81
CA LEU A 470 -3.91 -7.36 -4.96
C LEU A 470 -5.40 -7.44 -4.56
N ILE A 471 -5.79 -8.43 -3.76
CA ILE A 471 -7.15 -8.56 -3.21
C ILE A 471 -7.52 -7.33 -2.38
N LYS A 472 -6.64 -6.89 -1.49
CA LYS A 472 -6.84 -5.69 -0.68
C LYS A 472 -7.06 -4.49 -1.59
N LYS A 473 -6.27 -4.35 -2.65
CA LYS A 473 -6.40 -3.24 -3.60
C LYS A 473 -7.75 -3.25 -4.31
N PHE A 474 -8.23 -4.42 -4.74
CA PHE A 474 -9.57 -4.56 -5.32
C PHE A 474 -10.68 -4.22 -4.31
N ALA A 475 -10.50 -4.59 -3.03
CA ALA A 475 -11.42 -4.18 -1.97
C ALA A 475 -11.46 -2.64 -1.83
N ASP A 476 -10.30 -1.98 -1.76
CA ASP A 476 -10.18 -0.51 -1.66
C ASP A 476 -10.86 0.20 -2.84
N LEU A 477 -10.73 -0.34 -4.06
CA LEU A 477 -11.32 0.23 -5.28
C LEU A 477 -12.84 0.06 -5.32
N SER A 478 -13.37 -1.06 -4.82
CA SER A 478 -14.79 -1.41 -4.95
C SER A 478 -15.74 -0.53 -4.12
N LYS A 479 -15.27 0.08 -3.01
CA LYS A 479 -15.94 0.99 -2.04
C LYS A 479 -17.33 0.60 -1.48
N LYS A 480 -18.17 -0.13 -2.20
CA LYS A 480 -19.58 -0.39 -1.87
C LYS A 480 -19.80 -1.57 -0.94
N ASN A 481 -18.91 -2.58 -0.90
CA ASN A 481 -19.06 -3.77 -0.05
C ASN A 481 -17.73 -4.30 0.52
N ALA A 482 -16.67 -3.48 0.56
CA ALA A 482 -15.30 -3.94 0.87
C ALA A 482 -15.15 -4.63 2.24
N GLY A 483 -15.91 -4.18 3.25
CA GLY A 483 -15.82 -4.74 4.61
C GLY A 483 -16.61 -6.03 4.86
N GLU A 484 -17.43 -6.49 3.90
CA GLU A 484 -18.04 -7.82 3.97
C GLU A 484 -17.07 -8.95 3.58
N PHE A 485 -15.98 -8.62 2.87
CA PHE A 485 -15.11 -9.64 2.26
C PHE A 485 -13.66 -9.64 2.75
N TYR A 486 -13.20 -8.54 3.36
CA TYR A 486 -11.81 -8.41 3.78
C TYR A 486 -11.68 -7.89 5.21
N THR A 487 -11.01 -8.68 6.04
CA THR A 487 -10.67 -8.31 7.42
C THR A 487 -9.27 -7.68 7.45
N PRO A 488 -9.06 -6.54 8.11
CA PRO A 488 -7.73 -5.93 8.21
C PRO A 488 -6.69 -6.91 8.80
N ARG A 489 -5.50 -6.98 8.19
CA ARG A 489 -4.43 -7.92 8.60
C ARG A 489 -4.06 -7.83 10.07
N SER A 490 -4.00 -6.63 10.64
CA SER A 490 -3.70 -6.44 12.07
C SER A 490 -4.75 -7.07 12.98
N ILE A 491 -6.03 -7.02 12.59
CA ILE A 491 -7.11 -7.70 13.32
C ILE A 491 -7.02 -9.21 13.14
N VAL A 492 -6.74 -9.69 11.93
CA VAL A 492 -6.52 -11.12 11.67
C VAL A 492 -5.38 -11.66 12.56
N LYS A 493 -4.25 -10.96 12.60
CA LYS A 493 -3.10 -11.28 13.46
C LYS A 493 -3.49 -11.33 14.94
N LEU A 494 -4.21 -10.32 15.43
CA LEU A 494 -4.69 -10.31 16.82
C LEU A 494 -5.60 -11.51 17.13
N LEU A 495 -6.56 -11.83 16.27
CA LEU A 495 -7.46 -12.99 16.45
C LEU A 495 -6.67 -14.29 16.51
N ILE A 496 -5.70 -14.49 15.61
CA ILE A 496 -4.88 -15.70 15.59
C ILE A 496 -3.95 -15.78 16.81
N MET A 497 -3.37 -14.65 17.26
CA MET A 497 -2.58 -14.60 18.50
C MET A 497 -3.42 -14.96 19.73
N LEU A 498 -4.65 -14.44 19.84
CA LEU A 498 -5.58 -14.78 20.93
C LEU A 498 -6.01 -16.26 20.89
N MET A 499 -6.15 -16.80 19.68
CA MET A 499 -6.50 -18.20 19.44
C MET A 499 -5.32 -19.15 19.67
N ASP A 500 -4.07 -18.71 19.50
CA ASP A 500 -2.86 -19.50 19.69
C ASP A 500 -2.95 -20.92 19.09
N PRO A 501 -3.27 -21.09 17.79
CA PRO A 501 -3.44 -22.42 17.19
C PRO A 501 -2.12 -23.21 17.22
N GLN A 502 -2.18 -24.43 17.73
CA GLN A 502 -1.03 -25.32 17.87
C GLN A 502 -0.93 -26.30 16.70
N ILE A 503 0.29 -26.75 16.44
CA ILE A 503 0.55 -27.82 15.47
C ILE A 503 -0.30 -29.06 15.80
N GLY A 504 -1.01 -29.58 14.79
CA GLY A 504 -1.87 -30.75 14.91
C GLY A 504 -3.32 -30.44 15.32
N GLU A 505 -3.64 -29.19 15.67
CA GLU A 505 -5.02 -28.76 15.91
C GLU A 505 -5.76 -28.45 14.61
N THR A 506 -7.09 -28.53 14.64
CA THR A 506 -7.93 -28.14 13.50
C THR A 506 -8.44 -26.71 13.62
N VAL A 507 -8.39 -25.96 12.51
CA VAL A 507 -8.85 -24.57 12.41
C VAL A 507 -10.06 -24.49 11.48
N TYR A 508 -11.11 -23.80 11.92
CA TYR A 508 -12.33 -23.60 11.13
C TYR A 508 -12.76 -22.14 11.08
N ASP A 509 -13.03 -21.66 9.86
CA ASP A 509 -13.68 -20.37 9.61
C ASP A 509 -15.04 -20.56 8.90
N PRO A 510 -16.18 -20.34 9.60
CA PRO A 510 -17.52 -20.49 9.04
C PRO A 510 -17.97 -19.39 8.07
N ALA A 511 -17.19 -18.32 7.91
CA ALA A 511 -17.46 -17.19 7.01
C ALA A 511 -16.13 -16.70 6.43
N CYS A 512 -15.41 -17.60 5.76
CA CYS A 512 -13.97 -17.46 5.55
C CYS A 512 -13.55 -16.34 4.59
N GLY A 513 -14.49 -15.73 3.87
CA GLY A 513 -14.18 -14.68 2.91
C GLY A 513 -13.09 -15.16 1.94
N THR A 514 -12.04 -14.37 1.77
CA THR A 514 -10.89 -14.70 0.90
C THR A 514 -9.85 -15.63 1.55
N GLY A 515 -10.13 -16.21 2.72
CA GLY A 515 -9.27 -17.18 3.40
C GLY A 515 -8.12 -16.59 4.23
N GLY A 516 -8.05 -15.27 4.40
CA GLY A 516 -6.93 -14.60 5.08
C GLY A 516 -6.70 -15.07 6.53
N MET A 517 -7.76 -15.36 7.29
CA MET A 517 -7.63 -15.90 8.66
C MET A 517 -7.06 -17.32 8.67
N LEU A 518 -7.44 -18.14 7.69
CA LEU A 518 -6.93 -19.51 7.56
C LEU A 518 -5.45 -19.51 7.20
N ILE A 519 -5.03 -18.60 6.32
CA ILE A 519 -3.62 -18.41 5.96
C ILE A 519 -2.78 -17.97 7.16
N GLU A 520 -3.27 -16.97 7.91
CA GLU A 520 -2.55 -16.51 9.11
C GLU A 520 -2.43 -17.62 10.16
N ALA A 521 -3.45 -18.47 10.32
CA ALA A 521 -3.36 -19.64 11.19
C ALA A 521 -2.27 -20.62 10.73
N ILE A 522 -2.16 -20.91 9.43
CA ILE A 522 -1.11 -21.77 8.87
C ILE A 522 0.28 -21.17 9.13
N ARG A 523 0.44 -19.85 8.91
CA ARG A 523 1.69 -19.12 9.17
C ARG A 523 2.08 -19.17 10.64
N TYR A 524 1.11 -18.95 11.54
CA TYR A 524 1.33 -18.98 12.99
C TYR A 524 1.82 -20.36 13.47
N MET A 525 1.29 -21.45 12.89
CA MET A 525 1.71 -22.82 13.19
C MET A 525 3.08 -23.21 12.58
N LYS A 526 3.75 -22.31 11.84
CA LYS A 526 5.11 -22.46 11.29
C LYS A 526 5.31 -23.67 10.36
N GLY A 527 4.34 -24.03 9.53
CA GLY A 527 4.60 -24.97 8.43
C GLY A 527 3.36 -25.64 7.82
N ASP A 528 3.37 -25.77 6.50
CA ASP A 528 2.31 -26.37 5.67
C ASP A 528 2.07 -27.85 5.99
N LYS A 529 3.11 -28.69 6.03
CA LYS A 529 3.02 -30.16 6.17
C LYS A 529 2.32 -30.63 7.44
N LEU A 530 2.41 -29.85 8.50
CA LEU A 530 1.84 -30.21 9.81
C LEU A 530 0.38 -29.76 9.95
N THR A 531 -0.14 -29.01 8.97
CA THR A 531 -1.52 -28.51 8.92
C THR A 531 -2.40 -29.25 7.90
N TYR A 532 -1.85 -30.24 7.19
CA TYR A 532 -2.57 -31.02 6.17
C TYR A 532 -3.83 -31.69 6.74
N GLY A 533 -4.96 -31.49 6.07
CA GLY A 533 -6.26 -32.02 6.47
C GLY A 533 -6.91 -31.27 7.65
N ARG A 534 -6.32 -30.17 8.12
CA ARG A 534 -6.71 -29.51 9.38
C ARG A 534 -7.30 -28.12 9.22
N ILE A 535 -7.32 -27.58 8.01
CA ILE A 535 -7.83 -26.25 7.69
C ILE A 535 -9.20 -26.36 7.02
N TYR A 536 -10.20 -25.71 7.59
CA TYR A 536 -11.59 -25.80 7.17
C TYR A 536 -12.19 -24.40 6.97
N GLY A 537 -12.93 -24.22 5.88
CA GLY A 537 -13.63 -22.96 5.60
C GLY A 537 -15.02 -23.19 5.01
N GLN A 538 -15.91 -22.23 5.20
CA GLN A 538 -17.16 -22.16 4.47
C GLN A 538 -17.43 -20.71 4.08
N GLU A 539 -17.81 -20.48 2.82
CA GLU A 539 -18.13 -19.16 2.28
C GLU A 539 -19.38 -19.24 1.42
N LYS A 540 -20.30 -18.28 1.58
CA LYS A 540 -21.56 -18.25 0.85
C LYS A 540 -21.37 -17.83 -0.59
N ASN A 541 -20.55 -16.81 -0.84
CA ASN A 541 -20.31 -16.29 -2.18
C ASN A 541 -19.41 -17.23 -2.99
N LEU A 542 -19.87 -17.60 -4.18
CA LEU A 542 -19.18 -18.53 -5.07
C LEU A 542 -17.78 -18.04 -5.45
N SER A 543 -17.66 -16.85 -6.04
CA SER A 543 -16.38 -16.25 -6.45
C SER A 543 -15.45 -16.01 -5.27
N THR A 544 -15.94 -15.55 -4.13
CA THR A 544 -15.13 -15.36 -2.91
C THR A 544 -14.60 -16.69 -2.39
N SER A 545 -15.40 -17.76 -2.41
CA SER A 545 -14.94 -19.10 -2.02
C SER A 545 -13.84 -19.63 -2.94
N ALA A 546 -13.93 -19.36 -4.25
CA ALA A 546 -12.89 -19.70 -5.21
C ALA A 546 -11.61 -18.90 -4.96
N ILE A 547 -11.73 -17.60 -4.67
CA ILE A 547 -10.59 -16.77 -4.25
C ILE A 547 -9.91 -17.34 -3.01
N ALA A 548 -10.67 -17.79 -2.00
CA ALA A 548 -10.09 -18.41 -0.80
C ALA A 548 -9.30 -19.69 -1.12
N ARG A 549 -9.83 -20.55 -1.98
CA ARG A 549 -9.14 -21.78 -2.42
C ARG A 549 -7.85 -21.43 -3.16
N MET A 550 -7.91 -20.53 -4.14
CA MET A 550 -6.72 -20.05 -4.85
C MET A 550 -5.70 -19.43 -3.88
N ASN A 551 -6.16 -18.60 -2.95
CA ASN A 551 -5.28 -17.92 -1.99
C ASN A 551 -4.53 -18.94 -1.12
N LEU A 552 -5.22 -19.97 -0.62
CA LEU A 552 -4.60 -21.06 0.13
C LEU A 552 -3.57 -21.84 -0.70
N PHE A 553 -3.88 -22.19 -1.95
CA PHE A 553 -2.93 -22.85 -2.85
C PHE A 553 -1.69 -21.99 -3.14
N LEU A 554 -1.87 -20.69 -3.36
CA LEU A 554 -0.77 -19.75 -3.60
C LEU A 554 0.17 -19.63 -2.39
N HIS A 555 -0.39 -19.74 -1.18
CA HIS A 555 0.34 -19.82 0.08
C HIS A 555 0.89 -21.22 0.40
N GLY A 556 0.84 -22.15 -0.55
CA GLY A 556 1.40 -23.49 -0.41
C GLY A 556 0.61 -24.40 0.52
N ALA A 557 -0.60 -24.02 0.93
CA ALA A 557 -1.46 -24.89 1.72
C ALA A 557 -1.89 -26.09 0.88
N LYS A 558 -1.78 -27.29 1.46
CA LYS A 558 -2.27 -28.54 0.86
C LYS A 558 -3.32 -29.18 1.76
N ASP A 559 -4.18 -30.01 1.18
CA ASP A 559 -5.19 -30.79 1.89
C ASP A 559 -6.11 -29.96 2.81
N PHE A 560 -6.59 -28.80 2.36
CA PHE A 560 -7.59 -28.01 3.09
C PHE A 560 -9.00 -28.28 2.57
N LYS A 561 -10.03 -27.91 3.36
CA LYS A 561 -11.45 -28.08 2.99
C LYS A 561 -12.21 -26.77 3.08
N VAL A 562 -12.24 -26.02 1.98
CA VAL A 562 -13.07 -24.81 1.84
C VAL A 562 -14.26 -25.10 0.93
N THR A 563 -15.46 -24.98 1.47
CA THR A 563 -16.72 -25.29 0.75
C THR A 563 -17.54 -24.03 0.48
N GLN A 564 -18.29 -24.05 -0.62
CA GLN A 564 -19.27 -23.01 -0.92
C GLN A 564 -20.64 -23.36 -0.28
N GLY A 565 -21.28 -22.43 0.41
CA GLY A 565 -22.62 -22.61 0.98
C GLY A 565 -22.99 -21.66 2.11
N ASP A 566 -24.28 -21.49 2.38
CA ASP A 566 -24.79 -20.64 3.47
C ASP A 566 -24.68 -21.35 4.83
N THR A 567 -23.70 -20.99 5.65
CA THR A 567 -23.41 -21.66 6.93
C THR A 567 -24.58 -21.68 7.92
N LEU A 568 -25.37 -20.61 7.98
CA LEU A 568 -26.48 -20.54 8.94
C LEU A 568 -27.65 -21.43 8.51
N ARG A 569 -27.97 -21.47 7.20
CA ARG A 569 -29.04 -22.34 6.67
C ARG A 569 -28.62 -23.78 6.47
N SER A 570 -27.40 -24.01 6.02
CA SER A 570 -26.88 -25.31 5.57
C SER A 570 -25.37 -25.36 5.84
N PRO A 571 -24.95 -25.60 7.11
CA PRO A 571 -23.55 -25.82 7.41
C PRO A 571 -23.06 -27.08 6.68
N ASN A 572 -21.86 -27.08 6.11
CA ASN A 572 -21.38 -28.19 5.26
C ASN A 572 -20.48 -29.19 5.99
N HIS A 573 -19.87 -28.78 7.11
CA HIS A 573 -18.88 -29.59 7.82
C HIS A 573 -19.54 -30.49 8.85
N HIS A 574 -19.70 -31.77 8.49
CA HIS A 574 -20.34 -32.79 9.32
C HIS A 574 -19.44 -33.99 9.58
N GLU A 575 -19.67 -34.66 10.71
CA GLU A 575 -19.04 -35.93 11.07
C GLU A 575 -20.04 -36.77 11.88
N GLY A 576 -20.35 -37.98 11.40
CA GLY A 576 -21.30 -38.88 12.07
C GLY A 576 -22.71 -38.30 12.27
N GLY A 577 -23.22 -37.55 11.29
CA GLY A 577 -24.55 -36.92 11.33
C GLY A 577 -24.68 -35.73 12.30
N LYS A 578 -23.55 -35.22 12.82
CA LYS A 578 -23.48 -34.03 13.65
C LYS A 578 -22.54 -33.01 13.01
N LEU A 579 -22.54 -31.77 13.49
CA LEU A 579 -21.52 -30.80 13.12
C LEU A 579 -20.14 -31.33 13.50
N LYS A 580 -19.19 -31.19 12.58
CA LYS A 580 -17.78 -31.40 12.89
C LYS A 580 -17.36 -30.34 13.91
N THR A 581 -16.49 -30.75 14.85
CA THR A 581 -15.97 -29.84 15.88
C THR A 581 -14.48 -29.61 15.70
N PHE A 582 -14.02 -28.42 16.07
CA PHE A 582 -12.66 -27.94 15.81
C PHE A 582 -12.02 -27.36 17.06
N ASP A 583 -10.70 -27.53 17.21
CA ASP A 583 -9.93 -26.95 18.32
C ASP A 583 -9.91 -25.41 18.26
N CYS A 584 -9.81 -24.84 17.06
CA CYS A 584 -9.81 -23.40 16.84
C CYS A 584 -10.94 -22.99 15.89
N VAL A 585 -11.83 -22.10 16.32
CA VAL A 585 -12.85 -21.50 15.46
C VAL A 585 -12.64 -19.99 15.40
N VAL A 586 -12.47 -19.42 14.21
CA VAL A 586 -12.19 -17.99 14.05
C VAL A 586 -13.03 -17.41 12.92
N ALA A 587 -13.58 -16.20 13.09
CA ALA A 587 -14.35 -15.55 12.01
C ALA A 587 -14.51 -14.04 12.23
N ASN A 588 -14.71 -13.35 11.10
CA ASN A 588 -15.35 -12.04 11.04
C ASN A 588 -16.64 -12.17 10.19
N PRO A 589 -17.75 -12.66 10.77
CA PRO A 589 -18.99 -12.87 10.03
C PRO A 589 -19.63 -11.53 9.61
N PRO A 590 -20.50 -11.51 8.58
CA PRO A 590 -21.23 -10.31 8.19
C PRO A 590 -22.06 -9.72 9.34
N PHE A 591 -21.83 -8.44 9.66
CA PHE A 591 -22.48 -7.77 10.79
C PHE A 591 -23.97 -7.56 10.57
N SER A 592 -24.78 -7.90 11.57
CA SER A 592 -26.23 -7.62 11.60
C SER A 592 -26.95 -8.11 10.34
N LEU A 593 -26.54 -9.27 9.82
CA LEU A 593 -27.11 -9.90 8.63
C LEU A 593 -28.63 -10.07 8.81
N LYS A 594 -29.39 -9.59 7.83
CA LYS A 594 -30.85 -9.69 7.76
C LYS A 594 -31.27 -10.88 6.89
N SER A 595 -32.47 -11.39 7.11
CA SER A 595 -33.04 -12.49 6.31
C SER A 595 -32.09 -13.68 6.23
N TRP A 596 -31.52 -14.03 7.38
CA TRP A 596 -30.45 -15.02 7.50
C TRP A 596 -31.01 -16.45 7.67
N GLY A 597 -32.32 -16.59 7.94
CA GLY A 597 -32.98 -17.88 8.07
C GLY A 597 -33.31 -18.26 9.51
N ALA A 598 -33.84 -17.31 10.28
CA ALA A 598 -34.19 -17.53 11.69
C ALA A 598 -35.21 -18.68 11.89
N GLU A 599 -36.15 -18.86 10.96
CA GLU A 599 -37.14 -19.94 11.03
C GLU A 599 -36.47 -21.32 10.97
N GLN A 600 -35.58 -21.53 10.00
CA GLN A 600 -34.82 -22.78 9.86
C GLN A 600 -33.92 -23.01 11.07
N PHE A 601 -33.26 -21.95 11.56
CA PHE A 601 -32.39 -22.05 12.73
C PHE A 601 -33.17 -22.35 14.03
N SER A 602 -34.42 -21.89 14.14
CA SER A 602 -35.23 -22.15 15.33
C SER A 602 -35.52 -23.64 15.54
N SER A 603 -35.59 -24.42 14.44
CA SER A 603 -35.80 -25.86 14.39
C SER A 603 -34.52 -26.64 14.03
N ASP A 604 -33.36 -26.03 14.26
CA ASP A 604 -32.05 -26.55 13.87
C ASP A 604 -31.75 -27.94 14.44
N ILE A 605 -31.59 -28.92 13.54
CA ILE A 605 -31.31 -30.32 13.90
C ILE A 605 -29.91 -30.52 14.48
N TYR A 606 -29.01 -29.55 14.29
CA TYR A 606 -27.64 -29.61 14.79
C TYR A 606 -27.50 -29.11 16.24
N GLY A 607 -28.59 -28.56 16.81
CA GLY A 607 -28.61 -28.04 18.18
C GLY A 607 -27.73 -26.80 18.36
N ARG A 608 -27.68 -25.93 17.35
CA ARG A 608 -27.02 -24.61 17.38
C ARG A 608 -27.86 -23.58 18.12
N ASN A 609 -29.18 -23.67 18.08
CA ASN A 609 -30.11 -22.84 18.85
C ASN A 609 -30.11 -23.23 20.34
N MET A 610 -28.97 -23.01 21.02
CA MET A 610 -28.73 -23.44 22.40
C MET A 610 -29.01 -22.36 23.44
N TRP A 611 -28.97 -21.08 23.05
CA TRP A 611 -29.26 -19.94 23.91
C TRP A 611 -30.55 -19.21 23.55
N GLY A 612 -31.14 -19.55 22.41
CA GLY A 612 -32.32 -18.90 21.85
C GLY A 612 -32.07 -18.44 20.41
N CYS A 613 -33.16 -18.24 19.68
CA CYS A 613 -33.10 -17.80 18.29
C CYS A 613 -33.15 -16.26 18.23
N PRO A 614 -32.14 -15.59 17.64
CA PRO A 614 -32.22 -14.16 17.38
C PRO A 614 -33.33 -13.82 16.37
N SER A 615 -33.67 -12.54 16.24
CA SER A 615 -34.63 -12.10 15.22
C SER A 615 -34.03 -12.23 13.82
N ASP A 616 -34.88 -12.38 12.81
CA ASP A 616 -34.43 -12.49 11.42
C ASP A 616 -33.81 -11.18 10.87
N SER A 617 -33.88 -10.09 11.65
CA SER A 617 -33.23 -8.81 11.36
C SER A 617 -31.78 -8.72 11.82
N ASN A 618 -31.26 -9.70 12.56
CA ASN A 618 -29.88 -9.70 13.06
C ASN A 618 -29.38 -11.14 13.33
N ALA A 619 -28.30 -11.55 12.65
CA ALA A 619 -27.71 -12.88 12.78
C ALA A 619 -26.53 -12.99 13.77
N ASP A 620 -26.14 -11.92 14.47
CA ASP A 620 -24.88 -11.86 15.24
C ASP A 620 -24.78 -13.02 16.28
N TYR A 621 -25.85 -13.25 17.05
CA TYR A 621 -25.91 -14.37 18.00
C TYR A 621 -26.13 -15.74 17.32
N ALA A 622 -26.61 -15.80 16.08
CA ALA A 622 -26.71 -17.06 15.34
C ALA A 622 -25.32 -17.53 14.88
N TRP A 623 -24.49 -16.61 14.40
CA TRP A 623 -23.08 -16.87 14.10
C TRP A 623 -22.30 -17.31 15.33
N LEU A 624 -22.41 -16.56 16.44
CA LEU A 624 -21.74 -16.91 17.69
C LEU A 624 -22.16 -18.31 18.18
N GLN A 625 -23.44 -18.63 18.14
CA GLN A 625 -23.94 -19.94 18.53
C GLN A 625 -23.42 -21.06 17.61
N HIS A 626 -23.37 -20.84 16.30
CA HIS A 626 -22.79 -21.78 15.34
C HIS A 626 -21.30 -22.05 15.65
N MET A 627 -20.52 -20.99 15.87
CA MET A 627 -19.10 -21.10 16.20
C MET A 627 -18.89 -21.87 17.50
N VAL A 628 -19.61 -21.50 18.55
CA VAL A 628 -19.50 -22.18 19.86
C VAL A 628 -19.92 -23.64 19.78
N LYS A 629 -20.95 -23.95 18.98
CA LYS A 629 -21.37 -25.33 18.75
C LYS A 629 -20.34 -26.15 17.97
N SER A 630 -19.56 -25.49 17.12
CA SER A 630 -18.49 -26.07 16.31
C SER A 630 -17.17 -26.19 17.08
N MET A 631 -17.08 -25.74 18.33
CA MET A 631 -15.88 -25.92 19.15
C MET A 631 -15.74 -27.35 19.67
N ASN A 632 -14.50 -27.86 19.67
CA ASN A 632 -14.14 -29.09 20.36
C ASN A 632 -14.50 -28.96 21.85
N LYS A 633 -15.16 -29.98 22.40
CA LYS A 633 -15.66 -29.95 23.79
C LYS A 633 -14.57 -29.84 24.85
N LYS A 634 -13.33 -30.24 24.55
CA LYS A 634 -12.21 -30.27 25.51
C LYS A 634 -11.16 -29.19 25.25
N THR A 635 -10.85 -28.94 23.99
CA THR A 635 -9.73 -28.07 23.55
C THR A 635 -10.22 -26.83 22.81
N GLY A 636 -11.52 -26.77 22.51
CA GLY A 636 -12.10 -25.77 21.63
C GLY A 636 -12.06 -24.37 22.21
N ARG A 637 -11.54 -23.44 21.42
CA ARG A 637 -11.63 -22.01 21.63
C ARG A 637 -12.13 -21.30 20.37
N CYS A 638 -12.62 -20.09 20.56
CA CYS A 638 -13.24 -19.30 19.51
C CYS A 638 -12.91 -17.82 19.66
N ALA A 639 -12.45 -17.17 18.58
CA ALA A 639 -12.29 -15.73 18.51
C ALA A 639 -13.17 -15.19 17.38
N VAL A 640 -14.10 -14.29 17.70
CA VAL A 640 -15.05 -13.76 16.71
C VAL A 640 -15.13 -12.24 16.78
N VAL A 641 -15.14 -11.60 15.63
CA VAL A 641 -15.43 -10.18 15.49
C VAL A 641 -16.94 -9.98 15.35
N LEU A 642 -17.52 -9.10 16.16
CA LEU A 642 -18.95 -8.76 16.13
C LEU A 642 -19.15 -7.24 16.30
N PRO A 643 -20.30 -6.68 15.93
CA PRO A 643 -20.61 -5.28 16.25
C PRO A 643 -20.80 -5.12 17.77
N GLN A 644 -20.35 -4.01 18.36
CA GLN A 644 -20.43 -3.78 19.82
C GLN A 644 -21.84 -3.90 20.41
N GLY A 645 -22.90 -3.76 19.59
CA GLY A 645 -24.27 -3.96 20.02
C GLY A 645 -24.53 -5.32 20.70
N VAL A 646 -23.79 -6.38 20.34
CA VAL A 646 -23.93 -7.71 20.98
C VAL A 646 -23.66 -7.67 22.49
N LEU A 647 -22.90 -6.67 22.95
CA LEU A 647 -22.49 -6.49 24.34
C LEU A 647 -23.62 -5.94 25.21
N PHE A 648 -24.60 -5.21 24.66
CA PHE A 648 -25.56 -4.46 25.46
C PHE A 648 -27.01 -4.43 24.94
N ARG A 649 -27.29 -4.89 23.71
CA ARG A 649 -28.67 -4.95 23.19
C ARG A 649 -29.57 -5.78 24.09
N GLY A 650 -30.78 -5.29 24.36
CA GLY A 650 -31.77 -5.93 25.23
C GLY A 650 -32.63 -6.98 24.53
N GLY A 651 -33.78 -7.32 25.14
CA GLY A 651 -34.74 -8.28 24.57
C GLY A 651 -34.17 -9.69 24.46
N LYS A 652 -34.44 -10.37 23.33
CA LYS A 652 -33.94 -11.75 23.10
C LYS A 652 -32.42 -11.85 23.17
N GLU A 653 -31.69 -10.84 22.66
CA GLU A 653 -30.22 -10.79 22.73
C GLU A 653 -29.71 -10.67 24.18
N GLY A 654 -30.45 -9.99 25.06
CA GLY A 654 -30.14 -9.95 26.49
C GLY A 654 -30.22 -11.32 27.16
N GLU A 655 -31.26 -12.10 26.88
CA GLU A 655 -31.41 -13.46 27.41
C GLU A 655 -30.33 -14.41 26.85
N MET A 656 -29.99 -14.30 25.57
CA MET A 656 -28.89 -15.06 24.97
C MET A 656 -27.55 -14.70 25.61
N ARG A 657 -27.28 -13.41 25.84
CA ARG A 657 -26.08 -12.93 26.51
C ARG A 657 -25.96 -13.44 27.94
N LYS A 658 -27.06 -13.46 28.68
CA LYS A 658 -27.13 -14.07 30.01
C LYS A 658 -26.69 -15.54 29.97
N GLN A 659 -27.20 -16.32 29.04
CA GLN A 659 -26.79 -17.73 28.90
C GLN A 659 -25.33 -17.89 28.46
N LEU A 660 -24.83 -17.01 27.59
CA LEU A 660 -23.41 -16.96 27.22
C LEU A 660 -22.51 -16.77 28.45
N VAL A 661 -22.81 -15.76 29.28
CA VAL A 661 -22.05 -15.43 30.49
C VAL A 661 -22.12 -16.57 31.52
N GLU A 662 -23.32 -17.07 31.81
CA GLU A 662 -23.52 -18.17 32.77
C GLU A 662 -22.90 -19.50 32.30
N SER A 663 -22.63 -19.65 31.01
CA SER A 663 -21.96 -20.84 30.48
C SER A 663 -20.46 -20.89 30.81
N ASP A 664 -19.89 -19.81 31.37
CA ASP A 664 -18.47 -19.60 31.67
C ASP A 664 -17.53 -19.86 30.47
N LYS A 665 -18.03 -19.73 29.24
CA LYS A 665 -17.20 -19.87 28.02
C LYS A 665 -16.54 -18.57 27.61
N LEU A 666 -17.22 -17.43 27.80
CA LEU A 666 -16.68 -16.12 27.43
C LEU A 666 -15.47 -15.79 28.31
N GLU A 667 -14.28 -15.66 27.74
CA GLU A 667 -13.02 -15.46 28.45
C GLU A 667 -12.55 -14.01 28.36
N CYS A 668 -12.70 -13.37 27.20
CA CYS A 668 -12.30 -11.98 27.00
C CYS A 668 -13.24 -11.24 26.04
N VAL A 669 -13.44 -9.95 26.30
CA VAL A 669 -14.13 -9.00 25.43
C VAL A 669 -13.17 -7.85 25.13
N ILE A 670 -12.95 -7.56 23.85
CA ILE A 670 -12.07 -6.45 23.42
C ILE A 670 -12.89 -5.48 22.58
N THR A 671 -13.01 -4.21 22.99
CA THR A 671 -13.65 -3.18 22.15
C THR A 671 -12.63 -2.49 21.26
N LEU A 672 -12.96 -2.35 19.97
CA LEU A 672 -12.11 -1.69 18.97
C LEU A 672 -12.69 -0.32 18.61
N VAL A 673 -11.82 0.57 18.11
CA VAL A 673 -12.25 1.89 17.61
C VAL A 673 -13.07 1.76 16.33
N GLY A 674 -14.04 2.67 16.14
CA GLY A 674 -14.75 2.81 14.88
C GLY A 674 -13.78 3.16 13.73
N GLY A 675 -14.08 2.70 12.52
CA GLY A 675 -13.26 2.99 11.34
C GLY A 675 -12.02 2.12 11.16
N VAL A 676 -11.82 1.08 11.98
CA VAL A 676 -10.81 0.02 11.71
C VAL A 676 -11.26 -0.92 10.60
N PHE A 677 -12.57 -1.14 10.44
CA PHE A 677 -13.12 -1.96 9.37
C PHE A 677 -13.56 -1.09 8.17
N TYR A 678 -13.45 -1.65 6.97
CA TYR A 678 -13.73 -0.97 5.70
C TYR A 678 -15.18 -0.51 5.54
N SER A 679 -16.13 -1.24 6.13
CA SER A 679 -17.55 -0.95 6.03
C SER A 679 -18.10 -0.49 7.37
N THR A 680 -18.83 0.63 7.30
CA THR A 680 -19.65 1.23 8.36
C THR A 680 -18.82 1.82 9.51
N GLY A 681 -19.12 3.05 9.92
CA GLY A 681 -18.59 3.64 11.16
C GLY A 681 -19.06 2.93 12.43
N VAL A 682 -19.39 1.63 12.35
CA VAL A 682 -19.81 0.78 13.44
C VAL A 682 -18.57 0.32 14.18
N SER A 683 -18.52 0.60 15.48
CA SER A 683 -17.49 0.06 16.35
C SER A 683 -17.70 -1.45 16.51
N ALA A 684 -16.60 -2.20 16.34
CA ALA A 684 -16.57 -3.64 16.51
C ALA A 684 -16.03 -4.04 17.88
N CYS A 685 -16.26 -5.29 18.27
CA CYS A 685 -15.59 -5.96 19.38
C CYS A 685 -15.12 -7.35 18.97
N ILE A 686 -14.15 -7.87 19.70
CA ILE A 686 -13.71 -9.26 19.63
C ILE A 686 -14.23 -9.97 20.88
N LEU A 687 -14.86 -11.14 20.70
CA LEU A 687 -15.16 -12.07 21.79
C LEU A 687 -14.23 -13.26 21.69
N LEU A 688 -13.52 -13.56 22.78
CA LEU A 688 -12.74 -14.79 22.95
C LEU A 688 -13.51 -15.73 23.87
N LEU A 689 -13.75 -16.95 23.41
CA LEU A 689 -14.43 -18.00 24.15
C LEU A 689 -13.56 -19.25 24.24
N ASN A 690 -13.64 -19.98 25.33
CA ASN A 690 -12.80 -21.13 25.59
C ASN A 690 -13.55 -22.19 26.43
N ASN A 691 -13.59 -23.43 25.94
CA ASN A 691 -14.19 -24.55 26.69
C ASN A 691 -13.29 -25.05 27.83
N ASN A 692 -12.01 -24.68 27.85
CA ASN A 692 -11.02 -25.09 28.84
C ASN A 692 -10.18 -23.89 29.32
N LYS A 693 -10.87 -22.91 29.93
CA LYS A 693 -10.23 -21.77 30.59
C LYS A 693 -9.16 -22.22 31.60
N LYS A 694 -8.07 -21.44 31.68
CA LYS A 694 -7.09 -21.56 32.77
C LYS A 694 -7.81 -21.40 34.12
N ASN A 695 -7.26 -22.04 35.17
CA ASN A 695 -7.96 -22.12 36.47
C ASN A 695 -8.22 -20.75 37.11
N ASP A 696 -7.34 -19.79 36.91
CA ASP A 696 -7.43 -18.39 37.34
C ASP A 696 -8.39 -17.54 36.48
N HIS A 697 -8.80 -18.03 35.30
CA HIS A 697 -9.76 -17.38 34.41
C HIS A 697 -11.21 -17.89 34.61
N LYS A 698 -11.39 -19.04 35.26
CA LYS A 698 -12.73 -19.64 35.50
C LYS A 698 -13.62 -18.70 36.32
N GLY A 699 -14.86 -18.55 35.88
CA GLY A 699 -15.83 -17.62 36.47
C GLY A 699 -15.50 -16.14 36.27
N ARG A 700 -14.49 -15.82 35.45
CA ARG A 700 -14.02 -14.46 35.17
C ARG A 700 -14.02 -14.16 33.67
N ILE A 701 -14.08 -12.87 33.36
CA ILE A 701 -14.05 -12.30 32.01
C ILE A 701 -13.10 -11.10 32.02
N CYS A 702 -12.10 -11.09 31.14
CA CYS A 702 -11.23 -9.94 30.92
C CYS A 702 -11.88 -8.95 29.94
N MET A 703 -12.18 -7.73 30.39
CA MET A 703 -12.74 -6.65 29.57
C MET A 703 -11.59 -5.70 29.18
N ILE A 704 -11.31 -5.57 27.89
CA ILE A 704 -10.23 -4.74 27.34
C ILE A 704 -10.82 -3.63 26.46
N ASP A 705 -10.59 -2.37 26.82
CA ASP A 705 -10.88 -1.22 25.98
C ASP A 705 -9.68 -0.84 25.10
N ALA A 706 -9.73 -1.20 23.83
CA ALA A 706 -8.74 -0.84 22.81
C ALA A 706 -9.26 0.28 21.87
N SER A 707 -10.28 1.03 22.28
CA SER A 707 -10.90 2.08 21.45
C SER A 707 -10.01 3.31 21.20
N ASP A 708 -8.89 3.44 21.91
CA ASP A 708 -7.87 4.48 21.71
C ASP A 708 -6.48 3.91 21.35
N ILE A 709 -6.41 2.62 21.04
CA ILE A 709 -5.17 1.94 20.64
C ILE A 709 -5.18 1.74 19.13
N TYR A 710 -4.89 2.81 18.41
CA TYR A 710 -4.83 2.84 16.95
C TYR A 710 -4.00 4.02 16.46
N THR A 711 -3.54 3.92 15.21
CA THR A 711 -2.96 5.05 14.48
C THR A 711 -4.00 5.61 13.51
N PRO A 712 -4.40 6.89 13.66
CA PRO A 712 -5.34 7.53 12.74
C PRO A 712 -4.76 7.63 11.33
N GLN A 713 -5.54 7.28 10.31
CA GLN A 713 -5.25 7.66 8.92
C GLN A 713 -6.48 8.24 8.25
N ARG A 714 -6.26 9.07 7.21
CA ARG A 714 -7.31 9.83 6.53
C ARG A 714 -8.44 8.97 5.94
N ALA A 715 -8.19 7.69 5.62
CA ALA A 715 -9.18 6.80 5.01
C ALA A 715 -9.73 5.73 5.97
N GLN A 716 -8.93 5.29 6.94
CA GLN A 716 -9.24 4.19 7.86
C GLN A 716 -8.34 4.30 9.08
N ASN A 717 -8.84 3.97 10.27
CA ASN A 717 -7.98 3.80 11.44
C ASN A 717 -7.23 2.47 11.29
N ILE A 718 -5.92 2.47 11.57
CA ILE A 718 -5.14 1.23 11.51
C ILE A 718 -4.65 0.86 12.90
N MET A 719 -4.51 -0.44 13.16
CA MET A 719 -3.71 -0.93 14.29
C MET A 719 -2.35 -1.35 13.76
N THR A 720 -1.30 -0.76 14.30
CA THR A 720 0.09 -1.15 14.05
C THR A 720 0.43 -2.48 14.75
N ASP A 721 1.59 -3.05 14.46
CA ASP A 721 2.06 -4.25 15.16
C ASP A 721 2.27 -4.01 16.67
N ASP A 722 2.67 -2.79 17.06
CA ASP A 722 2.80 -2.39 18.46
C ASP A 722 1.43 -2.28 19.13
N ASP A 723 0.43 -1.72 18.44
CA ASP A 723 -0.96 -1.66 18.91
C ASP A 723 -1.52 -3.07 19.16
N VAL A 724 -1.33 -3.99 18.20
CA VAL A 724 -1.75 -5.39 18.31
C VAL A 724 -1.05 -6.09 19.47
N SER A 725 0.27 -5.90 19.59
CA SER A 725 1.07 -6.52 20.66
C SER A 725 0.63 -6.02 22.03
N LYS A 726 0.34 -4.72 22.17
CA LYS A 726 -0.16 -4.11 23.40
C LYS A 726 -1.53 -4.66 23.81
N VAL A 727 -2.46 -4.79 22.87
CA VAL A 727 -3.78 -5.39 23.16
C VAL A 727 -3.65 -6.86 23.54
N PHE A 728 -2.77 -7.60 22.88
CA PHE A 728 -2.47 -8.98 23.23
C PHE A 728 -1.83 -9.10 24.62
N GLU A 729 -0.90 -8.20 24.96
CA GLU A 729 -0.25 -8.14 26.27
C GLU A 729 -1.28 -7.97 27.40
N PHE A 730 -2.26 -7.08 27.23
CA PHE A 730 -3.36 -6.91 28.18
C PHE A 730 -4.14 -8.21 28.43
N TYR A 731 -4.41 -9.00 27.39
CA TYR A 731 -5.04 -10.30 27.55
C TYR A 731 -4.12 -11.31 28.25
N THR A 732 -2.85 -11.38 27.86
CA THR A 732 -1.89 -12.34 28.45
C THR A 732 -1.58 -12.05 29.91
N ASP A 733 -1.52 -10.78 30.29
CA ASP A 733 -1.29 -10.36 31.68
C ASP A 733 -2.50 -10.60 32.57
N TYR A 734 -3.71 -10.49 31.99
CA TYR A 734 -4.99 -10.78 32.65
C TYR A 734 -5.14 -10.04 34.00
N LYS A 735 -4.82 -8.75 34.02
CA LYS A 735 -4.82 -7.90 35.22
C LYS A 735 -5.51 -6.58 34.96
N ASP A 736 -6.04 -5.97 36.03
CA ASP A 736 -6.65 -4.65 35.97
C ASP A 736 -5.62 -3.58 35.58
N VAL A 737 -6.01 -2.72 34.63
CA VAL A 737 -5.25 -1.56 34.17
C VAL A 737 -6.23 -0.41 34.05
N ILE A 738 -5.97 0.69 34.77
CA ILE A 738 -6.83 1.88 34.76
C ILE A 738 -7.11 2.31 33.31
N GLU A 739 -8.37 2.62 33.00
CA GLU A 739 -8.87 3.01 31.67
C GLU A 739 -8.72 1.99 30.53
N LYS A 740 -8.16 0.80 30.78
CA LYS A 740 -7.86 -0.19 29.73
C LYS A 740 -8.40 -1.56 30.00
N VAL A 741 -8.19 -2.11 31.20
CA VAL A 741 -8.50 -3.50 31.49
C VAL A 741 -9.23 -3.62 32.81
N LYS A 742 -10.32 -4.39 32.82
CA LYS A 742 -10.98 -4.84 34.05
C LYS A 742 -11.27 -6.34 33.97
N VAL A 743 -10.79 -7.10 34.94
CA VAL A 743 -11.17 -8.50 35.11
C VAL A 743 -12.38 -8.57 36.03
N VAL A 744 -13.52 -8.98 35.48
CA VAL A 744 -14.80 -9.05 36.19
C VAL A 744 -15.19 -10.50 36.42
N THR A 745 -15.96 -10.74 37.48
CA THR A 745 -16.55 -12.05 37.77
C THR A 745 -17.95 -12.18 37.18
N ILE A 746 -18.44 -13.40 37.00
CA ILE A 746 -19.84 -13.64 36.59
C ILE A 746 -20.84 -12.93 37.52
N PRO A 747 -20.68 -12.96 38.86
CA PRO A 747 -21.49 -12.14 39.77
C PRO A 747 -21.47 -10.64 39.47
N ASP A 748 -20.32 -10.03 39.20
CA ASP A 748 -20.22 -8.60 38.87
C ASP A 748 -21.04 -8.27 37.61
N VAL A 749 -20.96 -9.14 36.61
CA VAL A 749 -21.73 -9.00 35.35
C VAL A 749 -23.23 -9.21 35.59
N ARG A 750 -23.61 -10.12 36.49
CA ARG A 750 -25.00 -10.35 36.89
C ARG A 750 -25.60 -9.14 37.59
N GLU A 751 -24.84 -8.45 38.45
CA GLU A 751 -25.28 -7.21 39.12
C GLU A 751 -25.53 -6.06 38.15
N LYS A 752 -24.96 -6.12 36.94
CA LYS A 752 -25.13 -5.14 35.86
C LYS A 752 -26.09 -5.64 34.77
N ASP A 753 -27.03 -6.53 35.10
CA ASP A 753 -28.02 -7.08 34.17
C ASP A 753 -27.40 -7.74 32.93
N TYR A 754 -26.26 -8.40 33.10
CA TYR A 754 -25.50 -9.09 32.05
C TYR A 754 -25.05 -8.20 30.90
N THR A 755 -24.98 -6.88 31.08
CA THR A 755 -24.32 -6.00 30.09
C THR A 755 -22.82 -6.29 30.02
N LEU A 756 -22.24 -6.33 28.84
CA LEU A 756 -20.80 -6.45 28.61
C LEU A 756 -20.20 -5.14 28.09
N ALA A 757 -20.93 -4.02 28.22
CA ALA A 757 -20.41 -2.70 27.86
C ALA A 757 -19.27 -2.31 28.80
N ILE A 758 -18.06 -2.23 28.27
CA ILE A 758 -16.81 -2.09 29.02
C ILE A 758 -16.79 -0.84 29.91
N ASN A 759 -17.40 0.26 29.46
CA ASN A 759 -17.55 1.52 30.21
C ASN A 759 -18.25 1.37 31.58
N ASN A 760 -18.97 0.28 31.82
CA ASN A 760 -19.64 0.01 33.10
C ASN A 760 -18.72 -0.64 34.14
N TYR A 761 -17.51 -1.03 33.74
CA TYR A 761 -16.57 -1.82 34.55
C TYR A 761 -15.21 -1.15 34.69
N VAL A 762 -14.71 -0.51 33.63
CA VAL A 762 -13.36 0.08 33.62
C VAL A 762 -13.33 1.33 34.49
N GLU A 763 -12.33 1.37 35.38
CA GLU A 763 -12.05 2.51 36.24
C GLU A 763 -11.50 3.67 35.40
N LYS A 764 -12.10 4.86 35.56
CA LYS A 764 -11.64 6.08 34.90
C LYS A 764 -10.58 6.77 35.77
N LYS A 765 -9.59 7.40 35.14
CA LYS A 765 -8.63 8.22 35.86
C LYS A 765 -9.37 9.38 36.52
N GLU A 766 -9.00 9.68 37.76
CA GLU A 766 -9.51 10.84 38.46
C GLU A 766 -9.04 12.09 37.71
N GLN A 767 -9.98 12.82 37.09
CA GLN A 767 -9.65 14.10 36.45
C GLN A 767 -9.33 15.10 37.56
N GLU A 768 -8.19 15.78 37.47
CA GLU A 768 -7.91 16.92 38.34
C GLU A 768 -8.94 18.01 38.07
N ILE A 769 -9.96 18.09 38.92
CA ILE A 769 -10.97 19.14 38.86
C ILE A 769 -10.31 20.40 39.41
N VAL A 770 -9.90 21.32 38.53
CA VAL A 770 -9.52 22.65 38.95
C VAL A 770 -10.78 23.33 39.52
N PRO A 771 -10.78 23.79 40.79
CA PRO A 771 -11.95 24.44 41.36
C PRO A 771 -12.37 25.65 40.50
N PRO A 772 -13.68 25.89 40.30
CA PRO A 772 -14.14 27.05 39.53
C PRO A 772 -13.59 28.38 40.03
N THR A 773 -13.25 28.48 41.32
CA THR A 773 -12.59 29.65 41.93
C THR A 773 -11.18 29.88 41.40
N GLU A 774 -10.44 28.80 41.14
CA GLU A 774 -9.06 28.85 40.64
C GLU A 774 -9.05 29.17 39.14
N VAL A 775 -9.94 28.54 38.36
CA VAL A 775 -10.15 28.92 36.95
C VAL A 775 -10.55 30.39 36.82
N ARG A 776 -11.45 30.86 37.71
CA ARG A 776 -11.86 32.26 37.75
C ARG A 776 -10.70 33.19 38.12
N ARG A 777 -9.85 32.82 39.08
CA ARG A 777 -8.64 33.59 39.45
C ARG A 777 -7.70 33.72 38.25
N GLN A 778 -7.37 32.62 37.60
CA GLN A 778 -6.50 32.58 36.42
C GLN A 778 -7.05 33.44 35.26
N TYR A 779 -8.37 33.41 35.04
CA TYR A 779 -9.02 34.27 34.04
C TYR A 779 -8.83 35.75 34.35
N PHE A 780 -9.06 36.18 35.60
CA PHE A 780 -8.91 37.59 35.97
C PHE A 780 -7.45 38.04 36.00
N GLU A 781 -6.51 37.18 36.38
CA GLU A 781 -5.08 37.48 36.27
C GLU A 781 -4.65 37.69 34.81
N ALA A 782 -5.05 36.80 33.91
CA ALA A 782 -4.78 36.97 32.48
C ALA A 782 -5.48 38.21 31.89
N PHE A 783 -6.65 38.57 32.40
CA PHE A 783 -7.37 39.77 32.00
C PHE A 783 -6.65 41.05 32.45
N ASP A 784 -6.13 41.08 33.68
CA ASP A 784 -5.36 42.21 34.19
C ASP A 784 -4.02 42.36 33.45
N GLU A 785 -3.32 41.25 33.17
CA GLU A 785 -2.10 41.26 32.33
C GLU A 785 -2.38 41.79 30.92
N MET A 786 -3.50 41.40 30.31
CA MET A 786 -3.92 41.91 29.00
C MET A 786 -4.18 43.42 29.05
N ARG A 787 -4.84 43.92 30.11
CA ARG A 787 -5.07 45.35 30.30
C ARG A 787 -3.79 46.14 30.49
N GLU A 788 -2.85 45.63 31.29
CA GLU A 788 -1.54 46.29 31.46
C GLU A 788 -0.76 46.36 30.13
N ALA A 789 -0.81 45.30 29.33
CA ALA A 789 -0.21 45.27 28.01
C ALA A 789 -0.88 46.28 27.05
N GLU A 790 -2.21 46.39 27.09
CA GLU A 790 -2.98 47.35 26.31
C GLU A 790 -2.68 48.80 26.72
N GLU A 791 -2.66 49.11 28.01
CA GLU A 791 -2.29 50.44 28.51
C GLU A 791 -0.85 50.81 28.12
N LYS A 792 0.08 49.87 28.19
CA LYS A 792 1.45 50.06 27.74
C LYS A 792 1.52 50.33 26.23
N MET A 793 0.75 49.60 25.42
CA MET A 793 0.65 49.82 23.99
C MET A 793 0.11 51.22 23.68
N ILE A 794 -0.99 51.62 24.32
CA ILE A 794 -1.60 52.95 24.16
C ILE A 794 -0.60 54.05 24.52
N ASN A 795 0.12 53.92 25.64
CA ASN A 795 1.12 54.89 26.05
C ASN A 795 2.25 55.02 25.02
N LEU A 796 2.73 53.90 24.46
CA LEU A 796 3.75 53.92 23.41
C LEU A 796 3.24 54.55 22.10
N LEU A 797 1.98 54.32 21.73
CA LEU A 797 1.35 54.95 20.56
C LEU A 797 1.22 56.47 20.75
N LEU A 798 0.82 56.92 21.95
CA LEU A 798 0.75 58.34 22.30
C LEU A 798 2.13 59.01 22.29
N GLU A 799 3.15 58.38 22.88
CA GLU A 799 4.55 58.85 22.83
C GLU A 799 5.10 58.90 21.40
N GLY A 800 4.68 57.95 20.56
CA GLY A 800 5.02 57.89 19.14
C GLY A 800 4.26 58.87 18.24
N GLY A 801 3.26 59.59 18.75
CA GLY A 801 2.47 60.57 18.01
C GLY A 801 1.26 60.02 17.24
N TYR A 802 0.85 58.77 17.49
CA TYR A 802 -0.29 58.11 16.86
C TYR A 802 -1.57 58.31 17.68
N VAL A 803 -2.02 59.56 17.81
CA VAL A 803 -3.06 59.97 18.78
C VAL A 803 -4.51 59.60 18.35
N ASN A 804 -4.69 58.95 17.19
CA ASN A 804 -6.00 58.61 16.62
C ASN A 804 -6.06 57.18 16.02
N GLU A 805 -5.10 56.32 16.33
CA GLU A 805 -5.16 54.86 16.08
C GLU A 805 -5.28 54.16 17.43
#